data_AF-A0A9D8T680-F1
#
_entry.id   AF-A0A9D8T680-F1
#
_cell.length_a   1.000
_cell.length_b   1.000
_cell.length_c   1.000
_cell.angle_alpha   90.00
_cell.angle_beta   90.00
_cell.angle_gamma   90.00
#
_symmetry.space_group_name_H-M   'P 1'
#
loop_
_entity.id
_entity.type
_entity.pdbx_description
1 polymer ?
#
loop_
_entity_poly.entity_id
_entity_poly.type
_entity_poly.pdbx_seq_one_letter_code
_entity_poly.pdbx_strand_id
1 'polypeptide(L)'
;MKRKLRNVFLALLACGTLFSAAACSTIQNESPAALCKLVENRNVAAEIVLDFSRQHWRADGPNGFEPEDYAARELQSWIGSITGSFVPIVAKPTANPAVRTRLFVGTNFAKDRFKNDLNKMKGSDGFAVRTTVGEEGVRNIYLFGAISRGTLHSVYEFLERNSDIIWARPNEELGTIYSETPDFTVVDADFLCLPKSDFRAFQWIYHTPARQDYEWQSRNRMNRLGGHARYGGTFTNAGVGHGIQVYVPHKVYFKDHPEYYTMMESGKRDYRNGQICLLAYEMIPEYVKNMRADLAKKFNHLPRPEQGRVDYFNLSIADNWGVCKCPKCLAPFKTENGKIIQPEDPVFRSAQYYTFINKVAREIRKTNPNVTVGVYAYVFTSEPPPFPLEQNVRIEYCPFVLNEKTPIYDIETNGKWNDYLIGWGRASKHTQVREYLGWANKFPRSQAYRVRDNGLFYIKHNVKEFSAEHPLDSGSKAYPPAIQTWDVSGMDAWLIARMWWDATQDLEKLREQYLTRTYREAAPQMKVYYDTLRDSFYSNKLASVYSDDMLPLISAYIMKPGLDGKLRSCLEDALKAAMHPKSRELIARQLKHLNDWVEMAKNDKTVRATVPVVKGMKESEIMQSFGSKIWDNAGATGDFVVADQGPDHGKKAKFRSTARLLHDRENLYIYFQCFTPDMKNLAVSKTKDRSVESIPRGDIMEFFLGHASNGVYYQFMFDAGN
;
A
#
# COMPACT_ATOMS: atom_id res chain seq x y z
N MET A 1 37.19 41.49 8.41
CA MET A 1 38.52 41.11 7.87
C MET A 1 38.33 39.92 6.93
N LYS A 2 38.20 40.15 5.62
CA LYS A 2 39.25 40.07 4.57
C LYS A 2 39.80 38.65 4.30
N ARG A 3 39.36 38.11 3.13
CA ARG A 3 40.11 37.33 2.10
C ARG A 3 40.48 35.86 2.45
N LYS A 4 40.38 34.86 1.55
CA LYS A 4 40.53 34.84 0.08
C LYS A 4 39.65 33.77 -0.60
N LEU A 5 38.99 34.16 -1.69
CA LEU A 5 38.66 33.31 -2.84
C LEU A 5 39.93 33.03 -3.68
N ARG A 6 39.98 31.88 -4.36
CA ARG A 6 40.75 31.66 -5.59
C ARG A 6 39.96 30.79 -6.57
N ASN A 7 39.72 31.37 -7.75
CA ASN A 7 39.15 30.79 -8.97
C ASN A 7 40.05 29.71 -9.58
N VAL A 8 39.49 28.76 -10.37
CA VAL A 8 40.01 28.33 -11.69
C VAL A 8 38.88 27.73 -12.57
N PHE A 9 38.61 28.46 -13.67
CA PHE A 9 38.28 28.10 -15.06
C PHE A 9 37.22 27.06 -15.49
N LEU A 10 36.27 27.58 -16.27
CA LEU A 10 35.57 26.93 -17.39
C LEU A 10 36.55 26.43 -18.45
N ALA A 11 36.34 25.21 -18.93
CA ALA A 11 36.82 24.75 -20.23
C ALA A 11 35.66 24.07 -20.97
N LEU A 12 35.06 24.80 -21.91
CA LEU A 12 34.25 24.28 -23.00
C LEU A 12 35.18 23.51 -23.95
N LEU A 13 34.95 22.21 -24.10
CA LEU A 13 35.55 21.42 -25.18
C LEU A 13 34.42 20.85 -26.03
N ALA A 14 34.24 21.51 -27.17
CA ALA A 14 33.53 20.98 -28.31
C ALA A 14 34.26 19.72 -28.79
N CYS A 15 33.57 18.60 -28.79
CA CYS A 15 33.89 17.48 -29.67
C CYS A 15 32.58 17.07 -30.33
N GLY A 16 32.41 17.55 -31.56
CA GLY A 16 31.38 17.04 -32.45
C GLY A 16 31.73 15.61 -32.82
N THR A 17 30.86 14.68 -32.45
CA THR A 17 30.82 13.34 -33.02
C THR A 17 29.45 13.15 -33.66
N LEU A 18 29.47 13.31 -34.98
CA LEU A 18 28.58 12.72 -35.99
C LEU A 18 27.36 11.96 -35.43
N PHE A 19 26.20 12.63 -35.49
CA PHE A 19 24.91 11.94 -35.56
C PHE A 19 24.84 11.18 -36.90
N SER A 20 25.32 9.95 -36.89
CA SER A 20 24.93 8.94 -37.87
C SER A 20 23.51 8.49 -37.52
N ALA A 21 22.57 8.78 -38.41
CA ALA A 21 21.26 8.15 -38.41
C ALA A 21 21.44 6.63 -38.51
N ALA A 22 21.44 5.95 -37.35
CA ALA A 22 21.40 4.50 -37.31
C ALA A 22 19.98 4.08 -37.69
N ALA A 23 19.91 3.44 -38.85
CA ALA A 23 18.73 2.79 -39.37
C ALA A 23 18.04 1.97 -38.28
N CYS A 24 16.71 1.98 -38.33
CA CYS A 24 15.83 1.09 -37.61
C CYS A 24 16.15 -0.36 -38.01
N SER A 25 17.17 -0.96 -37.39
CA SER A 25 17.43 -2.38 -37.48
C SER A 25 16.40 -3.07 -36.59
N THR A 26 15.41 -3.67 -37.23
CA THR A 26 14.60 -4.76 -36.67
C THR A 26 15.51 -5.66 -35.84
N ILE A 27 15.35 -5.63 -34.52
CA ILE A 27 15.80 -6.71 -33.66
C ILE A 27 15.00 -7.92 -34.14
N GLN A 28 15.61 -8.75 -34.98
CA GLN A 28 15.16 -10.12 -35.15
C GLN A 28 15.33 -10.78 -33.78
N ASN A 29 14.28 -10.71 -32.97
CA ASN A 29 14.11 -11.64 -31.87
C ASN A 29 14.01 -13.02 -32.51
N GLU A 30 15.12 -13.76 -32.54
CA GLU A 30 15.04 -15.20 -32.71
C GLU A 30 14.13 -15.70 -31.57
N SER A 31 12.92 -16.11 -31.92
CA SER A 31 12.02 -16.76 -30.97
C SER A 31 12.79 -17.93 -30.34
N PRO A 32 12.81 -18.05 -29.00
CA PRO A 32 13.51 -19.14 -28.34
C PRO A 32 13.05 -20.47 -28.94
N ALA A 33 14.00 -21.36 -29.23
CA ALA A 33 13.68 -22.66 -29.82
C ALA A 33 12.69 -23.41 -28.93
N ALA A 34 11.62 -23.94 -29.53
CA ALA A 34 10.60 -24.70 -28.81
C ALA A 34 11.22 -25.94 -28.12
N LEU A 35 10.95 -26.09 -26.82
CA LEU A 35 11.37 -27.24 -26.02
C LEU A 35 10.47 -28.46 -26.26
N CYS A 36 9.15 -28.25 -26.27
CA CYS A 36 8.13 -29.22 -26.67
C CYS A 36 6.77 -28.53 -26.91
N LYS A 37 5.80 -29.29 -27.45
CA LYS A 37 4.39 -28.87 -27.54
C LYS A 37 3.54 -29.72 -26.59
N LEU A 38 2.73 -29.06 -25.76
CA LEU A 38 1.74 -29.74 -24.91
C LEU A 38 0.45 -30.01 -25.69
N VAL A 39 0.09 -29.06 -26.55
CA VAL A 39 -1.05 -29.12 -27.45
C VAL A 39 -0.57 -28.66 -28.83
N GLU A 40 -0.91 -29.42 -29.87
CA GLU A 40 -0.60 -29.09 -31.27
C GLU A 40 -1.85 -29.29 -32.13
N ASN A 41 -2.30 -28.23 -32.80
CA ASN A 41 -3.54 -28.21 -33.56
C ASN A 41 -4.72 -28.76 -32.76
N ARG A 42 -4.83 -28.34 -31.49
CA ARG A 42 -5.81 -28.83 -30.49
C ARG A 42 -5.68 -30.31 -30.10
N ASN A 43 -4.70 -31.04 -30.62
CA ASN A 43 -4.40 -32.39 -30.18
C ASN A 43 -3.48 -32.36 -28.97
N VAL A 44 -3.88 -33.06 -27.90
CA VAL A 44 -3.13 -33.10 -26.64
C VAL A 44 -2.03 -34.16 -26.74
N ALA A 45 -0.78 -33.72 -26.57
CA ALA A 45 0.41 -34.58 -26.54
C ALA A 45 1.06 -34.62 -25.14
N ALA A 46 0.30 -34.24 -24.10
CA ALA A 46 0.79 -34.15 -22.74
C ALA A 46 -0.20 -34.72 -21.71
N GLU A 47 0.29 -34.97 -20.50
CA GLU A 47 -0.51 -35.28 -19.33
C GLU A 47 0.03 -34.54 -18.09
N ILE A 48 -0.85 -34.17 -17.17
CA ILE A 48 -0.50 -33.60 -15.86
C ILE A 48 -0.55 -34.73 -14.83
N VAL A 49 0.56 -35.00 -14.16
CA VAL A 49 0.67 -36.04 -13.15
C VAL A 49 0.58 -35.39 -11.77
N LEU A 50 -0.40 -35.82 -10.97
CA LEU A 50 -0.65 -35.32 -9.63
C LEU A 50 -0.71 -36.48 -8.63
N ASP A 51 -0.11 -36.28 -7.46
CA ASP A 51 -0.20 -37.24 -6.36
C ASP A 51 -1.48 -37.03 -5.54
N PHE A 52 -2.46 -37.91 -5.74
CA PHE A 52 -3.74 -37.87 -5.02
C PHE A 52 -3.67 -38.42 -3.58
N SER A 53 -2.56 -39.03 -3.15
CA SER A 53 -2.45 -39.61 -1.81
C SER A 53 -2.53 -38.56 -0.68
N ARG A 54 -2.31 -37.29 -1.01
CA ARG A 54 -2.41 -36.16 -0.07
C ARG A 54 -3.81 -35.56 0.03
N GLN A 55 -4.81 -36.10 -0.66
CA GLN A 55 -6.22 -35.69 -0.55
C GLN A 55 -6.77 -36.01 0.85
N HIS A 56 -6.44 -35.18 1.83
CA HIS A 56 -7.24 -35.10 3.04
C HIS A 56 -8.47 -34.31 2.64
N TRP A 57 -9.54 -35.01 2.27
CA TRP A 57 -10.87 -34.44 2.01
C TRP A 57 -11.21 -33.40 3.08
N ARG A 58 -11.11 -32.11 2.75
CA ARG A 58 -11.60 -31.03 3.60
C ARG A 58 -13.07 -30.81 3.24
N ALA A 59 -13.94 -31.45 4.00
CA ALA A 59 -15.39 -31.35 3.94
C ALA A 59 -15.92 -29.98 4.43
N ASP A 60 -15.21 -28.88 4.15
CA ASP A 60 -15.60 -27.55 4.63
C ASP A 60 -15.89 -26.65 3.43
N GLY A 61 -16.95 -27.00 2.69
CA GLY A 61 -17.58 -26.17 1.64
C GLY A 61 -17.14 -26.45 0.19
N PRO A 62 -17.87 -25.90 -0.80
CA PRO A 62 -17.81 -26.25 -2.24
C PRO A 62 -16.49 -25.89 -2.97
N ASN A 63 -15.41 -25.62 -2.22
CA ASN A 63 -14.16 -25.06 -2.72
C ASN A 63 -12.86 -25.66 -2.07
N GLY A 64 -12.95 -26.77 -1.32
CA GLY A 64 -11.85 -27.34 -0.54
C GLY A 64 -10.80 -28.17 -1.32
N PHE A 65 -10.11 -27.60 -2.30
CA PHE A 65 -8.94 -28.26 -2.91
C PHE A 65 -7.69 -28.10 -2.05
N GLU A 66 -6.91 -29.17 -1.91
CA GLU A 66 -5.51 -29.04 -1.45
C GLU A 66 -4.71 -28.22 -2.48
N PRO A 67 -3.77 -27.36 -2.07
CA PRO A 67 -3.17 -26.37 -2.97
C PRO A 67 -2.45 -26.96 -4.19
N GLU A 68 -1.87 -28.16 -4.11
CA GLU A 68 -1.22 -28.81 -5.26
C GLU A 68 -2.25 -29.36 -6.27
N ASP A 69 -3.44 -29.78 -5.81
CA ASP A 69 -4.56 -30.15 -6.70
C ASP A 69 -5.12 -28.90 -7.39
N TYR A 70 -5.28 -27.81 -6.64
CA TYR A 70 -5.66 -26.52 -7.23
C TYR A 70 -4.63 -26.04 -8.27
N ALA A 71 -3.33 -26.22 -8.00
CA ALA A 71 -2.27 -25.89 -8.95
C ALA A 71 -2.38 -26.69 -10.26
N ALA A 72 -2.59 -28.01 -10.17
CA ALA A 72 -2.79 -28.86 -11.36
C ALA A 72 -4.03 -28.44 -12.16
N ARG A 73 -5.12 -28.05 -11.48
CA ARG A 73 -6.35 -27.56 -12.12
C ARG A 73 -6.19 -26.18 -12.75
N GLU A 74 -5.46 -25.26 -12.13
CA GLU A 74 -5.12 -23.97 -12.77
C GLU A 74 -4.30 -24.22 -14.04
N LEU A 75 -3.30 -25.11 -13.99
CA LEU A 75 -2.50 -25.47 -15.17
C LEU A 75 -3.38 -26.02 -16.31
N GLN A 76 -4.22 -27.01 -16.01
CA GLN A 76 -5.17 -27.59 -16.98
C GLN A 76 -6.14 -26.52 -17.52
N SER A 77 -6.73 -25.73 -16.64
CA SER A 77 -7.76 -24.74 -16.99
C SER A 77 -7.21 -23.65 -17.89
N TRP A 78 -6.00 -23.13 -17.61
CA TRP A 78 -5.41 -22.08 -18.42
C TRP A 78 -4.88 -22.60 -19.75
N ILE A 79 -4.28 -23.79 -19.81
CA ILE A 79 -3.95 -24.42 -21.09
C ILE A 79 -5.23 -24.65 -21.91
N GLY A 80 -6.31 -25.11 -21.27
CA GLY A 80 -7.61 -25.29 -21.92
C GLY A 80 -8.23 -23.98 -22.41
N SER A 81 -8.13 -22.89 -21.64
CA SER A 81 -8.63 -21.57 -22.03
C SER A 81 -7.85 -20.98 -23.21
N ILE A 82 -6.53 -21.20 -23.24
CA ILE A 82 -5.66 -20.74 -24.33
C ILE A 82 -5.88 -21.58 -25.59
N THR A 83 -6.04 -22.91 -25.46
CA THR A 83 -6.01 -23.82 -26.61
C THR A 83 -7.34 -24.36 -27.10
N GLY A 84 -8.37 -24.30 -26.25
CA GLY A 84 -9.60 -25.04 -26.44
C GLY A 84 -9.50 -26.54 -26.13
N SER A 85 -8.35 -27.04 -25.65
CA SER A 85 -8.12 -28.45 -25.35
C SER A 85 -7.57 -28.68 -23.94
N PHE A 86 -8.16 -29.62 -23.21
CA PHE A 86 -7.77 -29.94 -21.84
C PHE A 86 -6.69 -31.02 -21.78
N VAL A 87 -5.54 -30.69 -21.19
CA VAL A 87 -4.51 -31.67 -20.83
C VAL A 87 -5.03 -32.52 -19.66
N PRO A 88 -5.10 -33.86 -19.76
CA PRO A 88 -5.67 -34.70 -18.71
C PRO A 88 -4.83 -34.68 -17.43
N ILE A 89 -5.49 -34.67 -16.27
CA ILE A 89 -4.85 -34.87 -14.95
C ILE A 89 -4.97 -36.34 -14.57
N VAL A 90 -3.84 -36.99 -14.30
CA VAL A 90 -3.73 -38.43 -14.01
C VAL A 90 -2.98 -38.69 -12.71
N ALA A 91 -3.33 -39.78 -12.03
CA ALA A 91 -2.70 -40.18 -10.76
C ALA A 91 -1.29 -40.74 -10.95
N LYS A 92 -1.05 -41.34 -12.12
CA LYS A 92 0.22 -41.92 -12.54
C LYS A 92 0.37 -41.77 -14.05
N PRO A 93 1.60 -41.72 -14.56
CA PRO A 93 1.84 -41.62 -15.99
C PRO A 93 1.11 -42.72 -16.78
N THR A 94 0.49 -42.35 -17.91
CA THR A 94 -0.17 -43.32 -18.79
C THR A 94 0.83 -43.97 -19.74
N ALA A 95 0.50 -45.16 -20.26
CA ALA A 95 1.24 -45.84 -21.31
C ALA A 95 0.81 -45.40 -22.72
N ASN A 96 0.16 -44.24 -22.85
CA ASN A 96 -0.32 -43.74 -24.13
C ASN A 96 0.86 -43.21 -24.96
N PRO A 97 1.19 -43.79 -26.13
CA PRO A 97 2.32 -43.37 -26.95
C PRO A 97 2.15 -41.98 -27.58
N ALA A 98 0.93 -41.43 -27.59
CA ALA A 98 0.67 -40.06 -28.01
C ALA A 98 1.17 -39.02 -26.99
N VAL A 99 1.39 -39.41 -25.73
CA VAL A 99 1.94 -38.54 -24.69
C VAL A 99 3.44 -38.39 -24.89
N ARG A 100 3.87 -37.19 -25.30
CA ARG A 100 5.27 -36.82 -25.49
C ARG A 100 5.82 -35.95 -24.35
N THR A 101 4.95 -35.38 -23.53
CA THR A 101 5.35 -34.57 -22.36
C THR A 101 4.53 -34.92 -21.11
N ARG A 102 5.19 -34.98 -19.95
CA ARG A 102 4.55 -35.21 -18.64
C ARG A 102 4.84 -34.05 -17.71
N LEU A 103 3.81 -33.46 -17.12
CA LEU A 103 3.89 -32.32 -16.20
C LEU A 103 3.65 -32.82 -14.78
N PHE A 104 4.70 -33.06 -14.00
CA PHE A 104 4.61 -33.50 -12.61
C PHE A 104 4.41 -32.28 -11.70
N VAL A 105 3.23 -32.17 -11.11
CA VAL A 105 2.87 -31.04 -10.23
C VAL A 105 2.92 -31.51 -8.78
N GLY A 106 3.83 -30.92 -8.00
CA GLY A 106 3.89 -31.15 -6.55
C GLY A 106 5.24 -31.54 -6.00
N THR A 107 5.41 -31.23 -4.73
CA THR A 107 6.67 -31.39 -3.98
C THR A 107 7.15 -32.84 -3.98
N ASN A 108 6.23 -33.81 -3.92
CA ASN A 108 6.58 -35.23 -3.79
C ASN A 108 7.38 -35.76 -4.97
N PHE A 109 7.11 -35.30 -6.19
CA PHE A 109 7.87 -35.70 -7.38
C PHE A 109 9.31 -35.15 -7.38
N ALA A 110 9.58 -34.10 -6.60
CA ALA A 110 10.87 -33.43 -6.53
C ALA A 110 11.76 -33.88 -5.35
N LYS A 111 11.18 -34.43 -4.27
CA LYS A 111 11.88 -34.73 -3.00
C LYS A 111 13.19 -35.49 -3.16
N ASP A 112 13.22 -36.50 -4.01
CA ASP A 112 14.42 -37.33 -4.18
C ASP A 112 15.35 -36.83 -5.29
N ARG A 113 14.81 -36.05 -6.24
CA ARG A 113 15.51 -35.65 -7.48
C ARG A 113 16.15 -34.27 -7.38
N PHE A 114 15.50 -33.34 -6.69
CA PHE A 114 15.87 -31.92 -6.66
C PHE A 114 16.05 -31.42 -5.23
N LYS A 115 16.71 -32.22 -4.37
CA LYS A 115 17.01 -31.89 -2.96
C LYS A 115 17.68 -30.54 -2.81
N ASN A 116 18.61 -30.21 -3.70
CA ASN A 116 19.33 -28.93 -3.67
C ASN A 116 18.41 -27.73 -3.88
N ASP A 117 17.46 -27.82 -4.81
CA ASP A 117 16.49 -26.74 -5.04
C ASP A 117 15.54 -26.59 -3.85
N LEU A 118 15.01 -27.71 -3.34
CA LEU A 118 14.15 -27.71 -2.15
C LEU A 118 14.85 -27.12 -0.92
N ASN A 119 16.15 -27.41 -0.74
CA ASN A 119 16.95 -26.83 0.34
C ASN A 119 17.13 -25.32 0.18
N LYS A 120 17.36 -24.82 -1.03
CA LYS A 120 17.52 -23.37 -1.31
C LYS A 120 16.25 -22.57 -0.98
N MET A 121 15.07 -23.15 -1.17
CA MET A 121 13.78 -22.48 -0.96
C MET A 121 13.10 -22.84 0.38
N LYS A 122 13.78 -23.57 1.26
CA LYS A 122 13.24 -24.05 2.54
C LYS A 122 12.69 -22.88 3.39
N GLY A 123 11.45 -23.02 3.84
CA GLY A 123 10.79 -22.01 4.68
C GLY A 123 10.23 -20.79 3.92
N SER A 124 10.36 -20.76 2.59
CA SER A 124 9.79 -19.72 1.72
C SER A 124 8.70 -20.28 0.80
N ASP A 125 8.01 -19.42 0.07
CA ASP A 125 7.14 -19.79 -1.05
C ASP A 125 7.85 -19.71 -2.42
N GLY A 126 9.18 -19.84 -2.42
CA GLY A 126 9.98 -20.07 -3.61
C GLY A 126 9.67 -21.40 -4.30
N PHE A 127 10.08 -21.51 -5.55
CA PHE A 127 9.69 -22.59 -6.44
C PHE A 127 10.66 -22.83 -7.58
N ALA A 128 10.58 -24.00 -8.20
CA ALA A 128 11.38 -24.35 -9.37
C ALA A 128 10.53 -25.08 -10.42
N VAL A 129 10.97 -24.95 -11.67
CA VAL A 129 10.56 -25.81 -12.77
C VAL A 129 11.81 -26.48 -13.31
N ARG A 130 11.80 -27.80 -13.47
CA ARG A 130 12.94 -28.59 -13.97
C ARG A 130 12.48 -29.51 -15.08
N THR A 131 13.35 -29.75 -16.06
CA THR A 131 13.05 -30.66 -17.17
C THR A 131 14.03 -31.83 -17.20
N THR A 132 13.53 -33.03 -17.48
CA THR A 132 14.34 -34.22 -17.81
C THR A 132 13.79 -34.91 -19.05
N VAL A 133 14.55 -35.86 -19.60
CA VAL A 133 14.10 -36.76 -20.66
C VAL A 133 14.01 -38.16 -20.07
N GLY A 134 12.83 -38.76 -20.12
CA GLY A 134 12.57 -40.12 -19.69
C GLY A 134 12.81 -41.14 -20.81
N GLU A 135 12.31 -42.36 -20.57
CA GLU A 135 12.32 -43.42 -21.56
C GLU A 135 11.58 -43.00 -22.84
N GLU A 136 12.00 -43.56 -23.98
CA GLU A 136 11.43 -43.29 -25.31
C GLU A 136 11.41 -41.80 -25.72
N GLY A 137 12.26 -40.97 -25.08
CA GLY A 137 12.35 -39.55 -25.36
C GLY A 137 11.22 -38.70 -24.78
N VAL A 138 10.34 -39.27 -23.93
CA VAL A 138 9.26 -38.52 -23.30
C VAL A 138 9.83 -37.46 -22.37
N ARG A 139 9.44 -36.20 -22.56
CA ARG A 139 9.90 -35.10 -21.73
C ARG A 139 9.15 -35.06 -20.42
N ASN A 140 9.86 -34.93 -19.30
CA ASN A 140 9.25 -34.74 -17.99
C ASN A 140 9.55 -33.32 -17.49
N ILE A 141 8.52 -32.58 -17.14
CA ILE A 141 8.62 -31.23 -16.56
C ILE A 141 8.08 -31.32 -15.13
N TYR A 142 8.87 -30.90 -14.15
CA TYR A 142 8.54 -30.94 -12.73
C TYR A 142 8.28 -29.52 -12.25
N LEU A 143 7.08 -29.26 -11.72
CA LEU A 143 6.64 -27.98 -11.17
C LEU A 143 6.46 -28.13 -9.66
N PHE A 144 7.32 -27.49 -8.85
CA PHE A 144 7.34 -27.74 -7.41
C PHE A 144 7.85 -26.55 -6.59
N GLY A 145 7.40 -26.49 -5.33
CA GLY A 145 8.01 -25.69 -4.27
C GLY A 145 8.38 -26.55 -3.05
N ALA A 146 9.05 -25.97 -2.05
CA ALA A 146 9.25 -26.66 -0.76
C ALA A 146 7.97 -26.72 0.08
N ILE A 147 7.01 -25.85 -0.22
CA ILE A 147 5.65 -25.86 0.30
C ILE A 147 4.67 -25.82 -0.86
N SER A 148 3.43 -26.26 -0.61
CA SER A 148 2.36 -26.36 -1.60
C SER A 148 2.02 -25.02 -2.28
N ARG A 149 2.12 -23.89 -1.57
CA ARG A 149 1.98 -22.55 -2.17
C ARG A 149 3.08 -22.24 -3.20
N GLY A 150 4.30 -22.69 -2.97
CA GLY A 150 5.40 -22.57 -3.94
C GLY A 150 5.12 -23.40 -5.21
N THR A 151 4.57 -24.60 -5.06
CA THR A 151 4.09 -25.40 -6.21
C THR A 151 3.07 -24.62 -7.04
N LEU A 152 2.10 -23.97 -6.40
CA LEU A 152 1.12 -23.13 -7.10
C LEU A 152 1.79 -21.95 -7.84
N HIS A 153 2.77 -21.28 -7.23
CA HIS A 153 3.54 -20.23 -7.91
C HIS A 153 4.35 -20.73 -9.11
N SER A 154 4.86 -21.98 -9.09
CA SER A 154 5.55 -22.57 -10.24
C SER A 154 4.65 -22.75 -11.45
N VAL A 155 3.37 -23.10 -11.23
CA VAL A 155 2.37 -23.19 -12.29
C VAL A 155 2.11 -21.81 -12.89
N TYR A 156 1.94 -20.78 -12.06
CA TYR A 156 1.70 -19.43 -12.55
C TYR A 156 2.88 -18.89 -13.37
N GLU A 157 4.12 -19.05 -12.90
CA GLU A 157 5.31 -18.62 -13.66
C GLU A 157 5.49 -19.46 -14.95
N PHE A 158 5.22 -20.77 -14.91
CA PHE A 158 5.27 -21.61 -16.11
C PHE A 158 4.28 -21.14 -17.18
N LEU A 159 3.05 -20.82 -16.80
CA LEU A 159 2.05 -20.25 -17.71
C LEU A 159 2.49 -18.88 -18.24
N GLU A 160 2.98 -17.98 -17.37
CA GLU A 160 3.46 -16.65 -17.77
C GLU A 160 4.65 -16.71 -18.74
N ARG A 161 5.57 -17.68 -18.59
CA ARG A 161 6.76 -17.81 -19.44
C ARG A 161 6.49 -18.45 -20.80
N ASN A 162 5.45 -19.27 -20.91
CA ASN A 162 5.15 -20.06 -22.10
C ASN A 162 3.87 -19.61 -22.82
N SER A 163 3.30 -18.47 -22.42
CA SER A 163 2.16 -17.84 -23.09
C SER A 163 2.21 -16.32 -22.87
N ASP A 164 1.27 -15.60 -23.47
CA ASP A 164 1.09 -14.17 -23.27
C ASP A 164 0.12 -13.83 -22.13
N ILE A 165 -0.29 -14.83 -21.33
CA ILE A 165 -1.24 -14.62 -20.22
C ILE A 165 -0.73 -13.57 -19.23
N ILE A 166 -1.66 -12.75 -18.75
CA ILE A 166 -1.46 -11.84 -17.63
C ILE A 166 -2.72 -11.73 -16.77
N TRP A 167 -2.54 -11.78 -15.45
CA TRP A 167 -3.57 -11.45 -14.46
C TRP A 167 -3.41 -9.99 -14.04
N ALA A 168 -3.92 -9.09 -14.89
CA ALA A 168 -3.70 -7.65 -14.83
C ALA A 168 -4.43 -6.96 -13.66
N ARG A 169 -5.59 -7.47 -13.23
CA ARG A 169 -6.39 -6.96 -12.10
C ARG A 169 -7.34 -8.05 -11.56
N PRO A 170 -7.95 -7.88 -10.36
CA PRO A 170 -8.83 -8.90 -9.79
C PRO A 170 -10.13 -9.18 -10.53
N ASN A 171 -10.69 -8.21 -11.27
CA ASN A 171 -11.98 -8.39 -11.96
C ASN A 171 -12.03 -9.68 -12.83
N GLU A 172 -13.03 -10.54 -12.64
CA GLU A 172 -13.10 -11.84 -13.34
C GLU A 172 -13.25 -11.71 -14.87
N GLU A 173 -14.02 -10.72 -15.33
CA GLU A 173 -14.32 -10.54 -16.74
C GLU A 173 -13.14 -9.87 -17.49
N LEU A 174 -12.55 -8.83 -16.90
CA LEU A 174 -11.56 -7.96 -17.53
C LEU A 174 -10.12 -8.20 -17.05
N GLY A 175 -9.95 -8.95 -15.97
CA GLY A 175 -8.67 -9.03 -15.25
C GLY A 175 -7.66 -10.00 -15.81
N THR A 176 -8.08 -10.95 -16.64
CA THR A 176 -7.16 -11.90 -17.30
C THR A 176 -7.20 -11.73 -18.81
N ILE A 177 -6.03 -11.52 -19.40
CA ILE A 177 -5.82 -11.32 -20.85
C ILE A 177 -4.86 -12.40 -21.34
N TYR A 178 -5.17 -13.04 -22.46
CA TYR A 178 -4.37 -14.07 -23.14
C TYR A 178 -4.81 -14.21 -24.60
N SER A 179 -3.96 -14.78 -25.46
CA SER A 179 -4.34 -15.18 -26.82
C SER A 179 -5.00 -16.55 -26.83
N GLU A 180 -6.05 -16.71 -27.62
CA GLU A 180 -6.57 -18.02 -28.01
C GLU A 180 -5.78 -18.53 -29.22
N THR A 181 -5.18 -19.71 -29.11
CA THR A 181 -4.32 -20.33 -30.14
C THR A 181 -4.46 -21.85 -30.08
N PRO A 182 -4.52 -22.58 -31.20
CA PRO A 182 -4.67 -24.04 -31.16
C PRO A 182 -3.48 -24.80 -30.55
N ASP A 183 -2.36 -24.11 -30.31
CA ASP A 183 -1.10 -24.68 -29.82
C ASP A 183 -0.71 -24.15 -28.43
N PHE A 184 -0.12 -25.02 -27.62
CA PHE A 184 0.63 -24.60 -26.42
C PHE A 184 2.07 -25.09 -26.53
N THR A 185 2.98 -24.18 -26.84
CA THR A 185 4.41 -24.46 -27.02
C THR A 185 5.19 -24.04 -25.78
N VAL A 186 5.98 -24.96 -25.23
CA VAL A 186 6.89 -24.69 -24.11
C VAL A 186 8.22 -24.21 -24.69
N VAL A 187 8.67 -23.05 -24.25
CA VAL A 187 9.97 -22.44 -24.60
C VAL A 187 10.89 -22.30 -23.38
N ASP A 188 10.33 -22.23 -22.17
CA ASP A 188 11.11 -22.11 -20.93
C ASP A 188 10.49 -22.96 -19.79
N ALA A 189 11.25 -23.97 -19.36
CA ALA A 189 10.86 -24.91 -18.31
C ALA A 189 12.06 -25.39 -17.47
N ASP A 190 13.07 -24.54 -17.30
CA ASP A 190 14.19 -24.82 -16.39
C ASP A 190 14.66 -23.56 -15.65
N PHE A 191 14.08 -23.32 -14.46
CA PHE A 191 14.38 -22.14 -13.65
C PHE A 191 14.12 -22.35 -12.15
N LEU A 192 14.71 -21.49 -11.31
CA LEU A 192 14.50 -21.40 -9.87
C LEU A 192 14.16 -19.96 -9.51
N CYS A 193 13.05 -19.75 -8.81
CA CYS A 193 12.59 -18.44 -8.39
C CYS A 193 12.48 -18.41 -6.85
N LEU A 194 13.24 -17.51 -6.22
CA LEU A 194 13.25 -17.34 -4.77
C LEU A 194 12.74 -15.94 -4.41
N PRO A 195 11.79 -15.80 -3.47
CA PRO A 195 11.36 -14.50 -3.01
C PRO A 195 12.48 -13.81 -2.21
N LYS A 196 12.54 -12.48 -2.26
CA LYS A 196 13.43 -11.67 -1.41
C LYS A 196 12.75 -11.18 -0.12
N SER A 197 11.44 -11.32 -0.05
CA SER A 197 10.59 -10.99 1.11
C SER A 197 9.93 -12.25 1.68
N ASP A 198 9.55 -12.19 2.95
CA ASP A 198 8.91 -13.29 3.67
C ASP A 198 7.38 -13.16 3.61
N PHE A 199 6.86 -11.94 3.58
CA PHE A 199 5.42 -11.65 3.54
C PHE A 199 5.10 -10.51 2.58
N ARG A 200 4.00 -10.64 1.81
CA ARG A 200 3.58 -9.67 0.79
C ARG A 200 2.06 -9.69 0.66
N ALA A 201 1.42 -8.53 0.74
CA ALA A 201 -0.03 -8.47 0.63
C ALA A 201 -0.60 -7.09 0.32
N PHE A 202 -1.67 -7.05 -0.46
CA PHE A 202 -2.62 -5.96 -0.33
C PHE A 202 -3.64 -6.28 0.78
N GLN A 203 -3.81 -5.33 1.68
CA GLN A 203 -4.84 -5.34 2.71
C GLN A 203 -6.08 -4.67 2.15
N TRP A 204 -7.09 -5.46 1.89
CA TRP A 204 -8.34 -4.98 1.31
C TRP A 204 -9.10 -4.12 2.31
N ILE A 205 -9.39 -2.87 1.92
CA ILE A 205 -10.07 -1.90 2.78
C ILE A 205 -11.59 -1.96 2.63
N TYR A 206 -12.29 -1.65 3.74
CA TYR A 206 -13.74 -1.41 3.84
C TYR A 206 -14.70 -2.55 3.49
N HIS A 207 -14.23 -3.66 2.94
CA HIS A 207 -15.08 -4.73 2.43
C HIS A 207 -14.47 -6.11 2.61
N THR A 208 -15.35 -7.12 2.73
CA THR A 208 -14.94 -8.51 2.67
C THR A 208 -14.51 -8.84 1.24
N PRO A 209 -13.25 -9.26 1.03
CA PRO A 209 -12.76 -9.62 -0.30
C PRO A 209 -13.51 -10.83 -0.83
N ALA A 210 -13.76 -10.83 -2.14
CA ALA A 210 -14.34 -11.95 -2.83
C ALA A 210 -13.23 -12.90 -3.34
N ARG A 211 -13.64 -14.00 -3.98
CA ARG A 211 -12.74 -15.05 -4.46
C ARG A 211 -11.66 -14.49 -5.38
N GLN A 212 -12.05 -13.68 -6.35
CA GLN A 212 -11.18 -13.14 -7.38
C GLN A 212 -10.07 -12.22 -6.84
N ASP A 213 -10.32 -11.53 -5.71
CA ASP A 213 -9.33 -10.71 -5.04
C ASP A 213 -8.18 -11.56 -4.47
N TYR A 214 -8.52 -12.71 -3.88
CA TYR A 214 -7.52 -13.67 -3.40
C TYR A 214 -6.83 -14.42 -4.54
N GLU A 215 -7.56 -14.78 -5.61
CA GLU A 215 -6.96 -15.40 -6.79
C GLU A 215 -5.92 -14.49 -7.43
N TRP A 216 -6.23 -13.20 -7.61
CA TRP A 216 -5.30 -12.25 -8.19
C TRP A 216 -4.05 -12.06 -7.33
N GLN A 217 -4.20 -11.95 -6.01
CA GLN A 217 -3.06 -11.92 -5.09
C GLN A 217 -2.21 -13.20 -5.18
N SER A 218 -2.85 -14.37 -5.25
CA SER A 218 -2.14 -15.65 -5.37
C SER A 218 -1.38 -15.77 -6.70
N ARG A 219 -2.03 -15.42 -7.82
CA ARG A 219 -1.45 -15.39 -9.17
C ARG A 219 -0.27 -14.42 -9.28
N ASN A 220 -0.30 -13.34 -8.49
CA ASN A 220 0.78 -12.38 -8.35
C ASN A 220 1.69 -12.62 -7.13
N ARG A 221 1.73 -13.85 -6.60
CA ARG A 221 2.71 -14.35 -5.60
C ARG A 221 2.68 -13.66 -4.23
N MET A 222 1.54 -13.08 -3.87
CA MET A 222 1.28 -12.60 -2.51
C MET A 222 0.84 -13.75 -1.60
N ASN A 223 0.96 -13.57 -0.28
CA ASN A 223 0.78 -14.67 0.67
C ASN A 223 -0.13 -14.38 1.88
N ARG A 224 -0.89 -13.27 1.86
CA ARG A 224 -2.03 -13.03 2.78
C ARG A 224 -3.37 -13.35 2.10
N LEU A 225 -3.71 -14.63 2.05
CA LEU A 225 -4.80 -15.13 1.21
C LEU A 225 -6.03 -15.58 2.03
N GLY A 226 -6.41 -14.79 3.04
CA GLY A 226 -7.66 -14.99 3.80
C GLY A 226 -7.83 -16.31 4.56
N GLY A 227 -6.78 -17.13 4.68
CA GLY A 227 -6.87 -18.49 5.21
C GLY A 227 -7.46 -19.52 4.23
N HIS A 228 -7.60 -19.16 2.95
CA HIS A 228 -8.09 -20.09 1.92
C HIS A 228 -7.08 -21.20 1.66
N ALA A 229 -7.45 -22.42 2.06
CA ALA A 229 -6.59 -23.60 1.97
C ALA A 229 -6.06 -23.85 0.54
N ARG A 230 -6.88 -23.64 -0.49
CA ARG A 230 -6.50 -23.86 -1.90
C ARG A 230 -5.33 -23.02 -2.41
N TYR A 231 -5.07 -21.86 -1.80
CA TYR A 231 -3.93 -21.02 -2.17
C TYR A 231 -2.71 -21.27 -1.27
N GLY A 232 -2.78 -22.28 -0.40
CA GLY A 232 -1.76 -22.53 0.62
C GLY A 232 -1.64 -21.38 1.62
N GLY A 233 -2.74 -20.65 1.87
CA GLY A 233 -2.77 -19.52 2.81
C GLY A 233 -2.65 -20.01 4.26
N THR A 234 -1.62 -19.53 4.95
CA THR A 234 -1.34 -19.93 6.35
C THR A 234 -1.38 -18.76 7.33
N PHE A 235 -1.60 -17.53 6.87
CA PHE A 235 -1.56 -16.34 7.73
C PHE A 235 -2.91 -16.12 8.43
N THR A 236 -2.97 -16.49 9.71
CA THR A 236 -4.21 -16.45 10.50
C THR A 236 -4.29 -15.16 11.31
N ASN A 237 -5.32 -14.36 11.02
CA ASN A 237 -5.64 -13.15 11.79
C ASN A 237 -6.67 -13.44 12.88
N ALA A 238 -6.49 -12.84 14.05
CA ALA A 238 -7.49 -12.79 15.12
C ALA A 238 -7.49 -11.40 15.79
N GLY A 239 -8.44 -11.20 16.69
CA GLY A 239 -8.69 -9.91 17.31
C GLY A 239 -9.16 -8.81 16.36
N VAL A 240 -9.07 -7.57 16.83
CA VAL A 240 -9.74 -6.42 16.22
C VAL A 240 -8.73 -5.29 16.00
N GLY A 241 -8.56 -4.87 14.75
CA GLY A 241 -7.79 -3.68 14.40
C GLY A 241 -8.40 -2.43 15.04
N HIS A 242 -7.54 -1.55 15.55
CA HIS A 242 -7.95 -0.38 16.35
C HIS A 242 -8.83 -0.72 17.57
N GLY A 243 -8.68 -1.94 18.09
CA GLY A 243 -9.55 -2.55 19.08
C GLY A 243 -8.90 -2.76 20.45
N ILE A 244 -7.88 -1.99 20.84
CA ILE A 244 -7.20 -2.18 22.14
C ILE A 244 -8.15 -2.22 23.34
N GLN A 245 -9.30 -1.54 23.27
CA GLN A 245 -10.34 -1.51 24.29
C GLN A 245 -11.32 -2.70 24.26
N VAL A 246 -11.32 -3.53 23.20
CA VAL A 246 -12.31 -4.59 22.97
C VAL A 246 -12.31 -5.65 24.08
N TYR A 247 -11.15 -5.93 24.68
CA TYR A 247 -10.99 -6.97 25.70
C TYR A 247 -11.21 -6.48 27.13
N VAL A 248 -11.55 -5.20 27.29
CA VAL A 248 -12.05 -4.59 28.53
C VAL A 248 -13.24 -3.70 28.16
N PRO A 249 -14.37 -4.27 27.72
CA PRO A 249 -15.52 -3.50 27.26
C PRO A 249 -16.08 -2.58 28.36
N HIS A 250 -16.22 -1.29 28.02
CA HIS A 250 -16.71 -0.25 28.94
C HIS A 250 -18.04 -0.58 29.63
N LYS A 251 -18.96 -1.27 28.93
CA LYS A 251 -20.25 -1.69 29.50
C LYS A 251 -20.11 -2.64 30.68
N VAL A 252 -19.00 -3.37 30.77
CA VAL A 252 -18.73 -4.34 31.84
C VAL A 252 -17.83 -3.73 32.90
N TYR A 253 -16.75 -3.03 32.51
CA TYR A 253 -15.70 -2.64 33.46
C TYR A 253 -15.68 -1.15 33.83
N PHE A 254 -16.31 -0.23 33.09
CA PHE A 254 -16.11 1.21 33.34
C PHE A 254 -16.67 1.68 34.69
N LYS A 255 -17.78 1.10 35.16
CA LYS A 255 -18.42 1.48 36.42
C LYS A 255 -17.54 1.15 37.63
N ASP A 256 -16.98 -0.07 37.63
CA ASP A 256 -16.25 -0.62 38.78
C ASP A 256 -14.73 -0.41 38.65
N HIS A 257 -14.24 -0.24 37.42
CA HIS A 257 -12.83 -0.01 37.08
C HIS A 257 -12.63 1.18 36.12
N PRO A 258 -13.04 2.41 36.51
CA PRO A 258 -12.85 3.59 35.68
C PRO A 258 -11.36 3.90 35.41
N GLU A 259 -10.44 3.42 36.25
CA GLU A 259 -8.99 3.55 36.10
C GLU A 259 -8.41 2.82 34.88
N TYR A 260 -9.10 1.83 34.31
CA TYR A 260 -8.70 1.14 33.09
C TYR A 260 -8.81 2.03 31.85
N TYR A 261 -9.52 3.15 31.95
CA TYR A 261 -9.85 4.02 30.82
C TYR A 261 -9.08 5.33 30.89
N THR A 262 -8.96 5.99 29.75
CA THR A 262 -8.19 7.23 29.62
C THR A 262 -8.74 8.33 30.53
N MET A 263 -7.85 8.99 31.27
CA MET A 263 -8.17 10.28 31.89
C MET A 263 -7.94 11.38 30.87
N MET A 264 -8.96 12.17 30.57
CA MET A 264 -8.87 13.32 29.66
C MET A 264 -8.20 14.50 30.37
N GLU A 265 -7.84 15.53 29.59
CA GLU A 265 -7.27 16.79 30.12
C GLU A 265 -8.17 17.46 31.18
N SER A 266 -9.49 17.25 31.10
CA SER A 266 -10.47 17.72 32.08
C SER A 266 -10.40 17.00 33.44
N GLY A 267 -9.55 15.99 33.59
CA GLY A 267 -9.47 15.13 34.77
C GLY A 267 -10.54 14.03 34.83
N LYS A 268 -11.50 14.00 33.91
CA LYS A 268 -12.55 12.97 33.86
C LYS A 268 -12.08 11.73 33.09
N ARG A 269 -12.54 10.55 33.52
CA ARG A 269 -12.32 9.29 32.79
C ARG A 269 -13.29 9.19 31.61
N ASP A 270 -12.77 8.79 30.46
CA ASP A 270 -13.53 8.59 29.23
C ASP A 270 -13.18 7.26 28.56
N TYR A 271 -14.20 6.63 27.99
CA TYR A 271 -14.11 5.35 27.28
C TYR A 271 -14.41 5.48 25.78
N ARG A 272 -14.75 6.68 25.30
CA ARG A 272 -15.15 6.91 23.89
C ARG A 272 -14.04 7.52 23.05
N ASN A 273 -13.35 8.52 23.57
CA ASN A 273 -12.45 9.39 22.80
C ASN A 273 -10.96 9.21 23.15
N GLY A 274 -10.61 8.13 23.83
CA GLY A 274 -9.23 7.83 24.21
C GLY A 274 -8.91 6.34 24.15
N GLN A 275 -7.64 6.04 24.39
CA GLN A 275 -7.17 4.67 24.56
C GLN A 275 -7.64 4.08 25.91
N ILE A 276 -7.22 2.86 26.22
CA ILE A 276 -7.15 2.38 27.61
C ILE A 276 -5.99 3.04 28.36
N CYS A 277 -6.05 3.06 29.70
CA CYS A 277 -4.93 3.46 30.53
C CYS A 277 -3.84 2.38 30.50
N LEU A 278 -2.82 2.56 29.67
CA LEU A 278 -1.75 1.57 29.44
C LEU A 278 -0.91 1.23 30.68
N LEU A 279 -1.05 1.99 31.78
CA LEU A 279 -0.35 1.74 33.04
C LEU A 279 -1.26 1.15 34.15
N ALA A 280 -2.52 0.85 33.86
CA ALA A 280 -3.41 0.12 34.76
C ALA A 280 -3.27 -1.39 34.54
N TYR A 281 -2.13 -1.95 34.96
CA TYR A 281 -1.74 -3.34 34.71
C TYR A 281 -2.63 -4.37 35.43
N GLU A 282 -3.39 -3.93 36.42
CA GLU A 282 -4.39 -4.71 37.15
C GLU A 282 -5.46 -5.29 36.21
N MET A 283 -5.68 -4.68 35.04
CA MET A 283 -6.61 -5.17 34.03
C MET A 283 -6.11 -6.42 33.28
N ILE A 284 -4.80 -6.68 33.25
CA ILE A 284 -4.18 -7.66 32.33
C ILE A 284 -4.74 -9.09 32.48
N PRO A 285 -4.95 -9.63 33.70
CA PRO A 285 -5.51 -10.97 33.85
C PRO A 285 -6.89 -11.11 33.18
N GLU A 286 -7.75 -10.11 33.35
CA GLU A 286 -9.09 -10.11 32.79
C GLU A 286 -9.07 -9.82 31.28
N TYR A 287 -8.17 -8.94 30.84
CA TYR A 287 -7.91 -8.67 29.42
C TYR A 287 -7.52 -9.95 28.68
N VAL A 288 -6.55 -10.70 29.21
CA VAL A 288 -6.08 -11.95 28.60
C VAL A 288 -7.12 -13.07 28.69
N LYS A 289 -7.90 -13.14 29.76
CA LYS A 289 -9.06 -14.04 29.85
C LYS A 289 -10.06 -13.76 28.73
N ASN A 290 -10.37 -12.49 28.45
CA ASN A 290 -11.27 -12.11 27.37
C ASN A 290 -10.67 -12.39 25.99
N MET A 291 -9.36 -12.19 25.79
CA MET A 291 -8.66 -12.62 24.57
C MET A 291 -8.77 -14.14 24.36
N ARG A 292 -8.57 -14.94 25.41
CA ARG A 292 -8.69 -16.40 25.34
C ARG A 292 -10.12 -16.83 24.99
N ALA A 293 -11.13 -16.15 25.54
CA ALA A 293 -12.52 -16.42 25.21
C ALA A 293 -12.84 -16.09 23.74
N ASP A 294 -12.27 -15.02 23.20
CA ASP A 294 -12.39 -14.64 21.78
C ASP A 294 -11.71 -15.67 20.86
N LEU A 295 -10.47 -16.07 21.20
CA LEU A 295 -9.76 -17.16 20.53
C LEU A 295 -10.57 -18.46 20.52
N ALA A 296 -11.10 -18.87 21.67
CA ALA A 296 -11.92 -20.06 21.78
C ALA A 296 -13.16 -19.95 20.89
N LYS A 297 -13.90 -18.85 20.93
CA LYS A 297 -15.06 -18.65 20.04
C LYS A 297 -14.68 -18.77 18.56
N LYS A 298 -13.56 -18.18 18.17
CA LYS A 298 -13.10 -18.15 16.78
C LYS A 298 -12.55 -19.49 16.29
N PHE A 299 -11.96 -20.30 17.16
CA PHE A 299 -11.20 -21.49 16.75
C PHE A 299 -11.72 -22.82 17.33
N ASN A 300 -12.72 -22.82 18.24
CA ASN A 300 -13.27 -24.05 18.84
C ASN A 300 -13.87 -25.04 17.83
N HIS A 301 -14.19 -24.60 16.62
CA HIS A 301 -14.75 -25.45 15.56
C HIS A 301 -13.68 -26.01 14.61
N LEU A 302 -12.39 -25.67 14.79
CA LEU A 302 -11.33 -26.11 13.89
C LEU A 302 -10.76 -27.48 14.29
N PRO A 303 -10.67 -28.44 13.36
CA PRO A 303 -10.36 -29.84 13.66
C PRO A 303 -8.91 -30.14 14.06
N ARG A 304 -7.96 -29.18 14.07
CA ARG A 304 -6.54 -29.47 14.42
C ARG A 304 -5.80 -28.38 15.22
N PRO A 305 -4.87 -28.75 16.14
CA PRO A 305 -4.02 -27.82 16.88
C PRO A 305 -3.12 -26.92 16.01
N GLU A 306 -2.73 -27.41 14.83
CA GLU A 306 -1.93 -26.67 13.83
C GLU A 306 -2.73 -25.55 13.15
N GLN A 307 -4.07 -25.60 13.24
CA GLN A 307 -4.99 -24.51 12.86
C GLN A 307 -5.27 -23.54 14.02
N GLY A 308 -4.74 -23.82 15.22
CA GLY A 308 -4.76 -22.91 16.37
C GLY A 308 -3.59 -21.92 16.40
N ARG A 309 -2.72 -21.92 15.38
CA ARG A 309 -1.69 -20.90 15.20
C ARG A 309 -2.32 -19.59 14.75
N VAL A 310 -2.08 -18.53 15.51
CA VAL A 310 -2.48 -17.16 15.17
C VAL A 310 -1.22 -16.36 14.90
N ASP A 311 -1.00 -16.02 13.64
CA ASP A 311 0.16 -15.23 13.21
C ASP A 311 0.05 -13.75 13.60
N TYR A 312 -1.17 -13.28 13.79
CA TYR A 312 -1.43 -11.90 14.16
C TYR A 312 -2.75 -11.75 14.95
N PHE A 313 -2.65 -11.68 16.28
CA PHE A 313 -3.75 -11.30 17.16
C PHE A 313 -3.70 -9.78 17.39
N ASN A 314 -4.57 -9.04 16.70
CA ASN A 314 -4.48 -7.59 16.63
C ASN A 314 -4.92 -6.93 17.96
N LEU A 315 -4.00 -6.23 18.62
CA LEU A 315 -4.19 -5.41 19.82
C LEU A 315 -3.80 -3.94 19.58
N SER A 316 -3.99 -3.46 18.36
CA SER A 316 -3.56 -2.12 17.97
C SER A 316 -4.40 -1.04 18.65
N ILE A 317 -3.77 0.11 18.93
CA ILE A 317 -4.39 1.29 19.51
C ILE A 317 -5.64 1.72 18.73
N ALA A 318 -6.63 2.27 19.43
CA ALA A 318 -7.77 2.94 18.78
C ALA A 318 -7.29 4.04 17.83
N ASP A 319 -7.99 4.25 16.73
CA ASP A 319 -7.61 5.17 15.65
C ASP A 319 -7.84 6.65 16.03
N ASN A 320 -7.11 7.12 17.03
CA ASN A 320 -7.11 8.51 17.51
C ASN A 320 -5.84 8.82 18.32
N TRP A 321 -5.64 10.11 18.60
CA TRP A 321 -4.51 10.62 19.40
C TRP A 321 -4.77 10.67 20.92
N GLY A 322 -5.92 10.18 21.40
CA GLY A 322 -6.37 10.37 22.77
C GLY A 322 -5.60 9.50 23.77
N VAL A 323 -4.56 10.03 24.40
CA VAL A 323 -3.75 9.32 25.42
C VAL A 323 -4.16 9.68 26.86
N CYS A 324 -3.93 8.75 27.79
CA CYS A 324 -4.21 8.97 29.22
C CYS A 324 -3.35 10.07 29.85
N LYS A 325 -4.02 11.00 30.54
CA LYS A 325 -3.46 12.15 31.26
C LYS A 325 -3.41 11.98 32.78
N CYS A 326 -3.61 10.77 33.29
CA CYS A 326 -3.54 10.53 34.74
C CYS A 326 -2.12 10.78 35.29
N PRO A 327 -1.95 11.10 36.58
CA PRO A 327 -0.62 11.41 37.15
C PRO A 327 0.42 10.32 36.89
N LYS A 328 0.02 9.04 36.93
CA LYS A 328 0.89 7.89 36.63
C LYS A 328 1.39 7.90 35.18
N CYS A 329 0.55 8.29 34.23
CA CYS A 329 0.89 8.33 32.79
C CYS A 329 1.66 9.58 32.37
N LEU A 330 1.64 10.63 33.20
CA LEU A 330 2.40 11.88 32.97
C LEU A 330 3.75 11.90 33.70
N ALA A 331 3.94 11.06 34.72
CA ALA A 331 5.20 10.95 35.43
C ALA A 331 6.30 10.32 34.56
N PRO A 332 7.59 10.58 34.86
CA PRO A 332 8.71 9.87 34.24
C PRO A 332 8.51 8.35 34.32
N PHE A 333 8.66 7.69 33.17
CA PHE A 333 8.33 6.28 33.03
C PHE A 333 9.57 5.42 33.26
N LYS A 334 9.54 4.59 34.31
CA LYS A 334 10.58 3.57 34.55
C LYS A 334 10.20 2.27 33.85
N THR A 335 10.97 1.88 32.85
CA THR A 335 10.81 0.62 32.11
C THR A 335 11.17 -0.58 32.98
N GLU A 336 10.79 -1.79 32.55
CA GLU A 336 11.11 -3.05 33.28
C GLU A 336 12.62 -3.30 33.42
N ASN A 337 13.44 -2.81 32.48
CA ASN A 337 14.90 -2.88 32.55
C ASN A 337 15.55 -1.72 33.31
N GLY A 338 14.76 -0.88 33.98
CA GLY A 338 15.23 0.18 34.87
C GLY A 338 15.57 1.52 34.19
N LYS A 339 15.43 1.65 32.87
CA LYS A 339 15.60 2.93 32.15
C LYS A 339 14.49 3.89 32.54
N ILE A 340 14.85 5.13 32.84
CA ILE A 340 13.89 6.22 33.07
C ILE A 340 13.74 6.99 31.76
N ILE A 341 12.50 7.16 31.32
CA ILE A 341 12.12 7.89 30.12
C ILE A 341 11.31 9.09 30.57
N GLN A 342 11.77 10.28 30.19
CA GLN A 342 11.12 11.52 30.58
C GLN A 342 9.92 11.82 29.67
N PRO A 343 8.89 12.57 30.14
CA PRO A 343 7.70 12.88 29.35
C PRO A 343 7.99 13.57 28.00
N GLU A 344 9.08 14.34 27.91
CA GLU A 344 9.57 15.03 26.72
C GLU A 344 10.33 14.14 25.73
N ASP A 345 10.70 12.91 26.11
CA ASP A 345 11.37 11.98 25.20
C ASP A 345 10.36 11.50 24.13
N PRO A 346 10.69 11.56 22.82
CA PRO A 346 9.82 11.08 21.76
C PRO A 346 9.31 9.65 21.97
N VAL A 347 10.08 8.79 22.64
CA VAL A 347 9.67 7.39 22.88
C VAL A 347 8.77 7.23 24.12
N PHE A 348 8.42 8.30 24.84
CA PHE A 348 7.69 8.22 26.12
C PHE A 348 6.37 7.44 26.02
N ARG A 349 5.53 7.80 25.05
CA ARG A 349 4.22 7.13 24.86
C ARG A 349 4.36 5.74 24.26
N SER A 350 5.27 5.55 23.32
CA SER A 350 5.52 4.24 22.75
C SER A 350 6.08 3.26 23.78
N ALA A 351 6.98 3.69 24.67
CA ALA A 351 7.53 2.88 25.74
C ALA A 351 6.47 2.40 26.74
N GLN A 352 5.50 3.25 27.10
CA GLN A 352 4.36 2.85 27.92
C GLN A 352 3.52 1.77 27.23
N TYR A 353 3.23 1.98 25.94
CA TYR A 353 2.46 1.03 25.13
C TYR A 353 3.15 -0.33 25.00
N TYR A 354 4.42 -0.35 24.56
CA TYR A 354 5.13 -1.60 24.35
C TYR A 354 5.44 -2.34 25.65
N THR A 355 5.51 -1.65 26.79
CA THR A 355 5.57 -2.32 28.10
C THR A 355 4.27 -3.05 28.42
N PHE A 356 3.11 -2.43 28.15
CA PHE A 356 1.81 -3.09 28.28
C PHE A 356 1.71 -4.30 27.34
N ILE A 357 2.11 -4.16 26.08
CA ILE A 357 2.10 -5.25 25.09
C ILE A 357 3.00 -6.41 25.51
N ASN A 358 4.23 -6.16 26.00
CA ASN A 358 5.10 -7.21 26.51
C ASN A 358 4.45 -7.99 27.66
N LYS A 359 3.80 -7.31 28.61
CA LYS A 359 3.10 -7.97 29.71
C LYS A 359 1.94 -8.85 29.22
N VAL A 360 1.12 -8.35 28.30
CA VAL A 360 0.02 -9.12 27.68
C VAL A 360 0.57 -10.31 26.90
N ALA A 361 1.62 -10.11 26.10
CA ALA A 361 2.25 -11.15 25.29
C ALA A 361 2.84 -12.28 26.13
N ARG A 362 3.49 -11.97 27.26
CA ARG A 362 3.94 -12.98 28.23
C ARG A 362 2.78 -13.77 28.83
N GLU A 363 1.72 -13.08 29.22
CA GLU A 363 0.59 -13.72 29.91
C GLU A 363 -0.21 -14.63 28.97
N ILE A 364 -0.49 -14.22 27.73
CA ILE A 364 -1.17 -15.09 26.76
C ILE A 364 -0.31 -16.30 26.38
N ARG A 365 1.01 -16.13 26.26
CA ARG A 365 1.94 -17.21 25.87
C ARG A 365 1.97 -18.38 26.85
N LYS A 366 1.67 -18.15 28.14
CA LYS A 366 1.62 -19.19 29.18
C LYS A 366 0.66 -20.33 28.83
N THR A 367 -0.45 -20.02 28.14
CA THR A 367 -1.49 -21.00 27.78
C THR A 367 -1.69 -21.14 26.27
N ASN A 368 -1.26 -20.14 25.49
CA ASN A 368 -1.44 -20.10 24.04
C ASN A 368 -0.12 -19.75 23.34
N PRO A 369 0.90 -20.64 23.37
CA PRO A 369 2.23 -20.36 22.84
C PRO A 369 2.28 -20.15 21.33
N ASN A 370 1.24 -20.58 20.60
CA ASN A 370 1.12 -20.42 19.15
C ASN A 370 0.41 -19.12 18.73
N VAL A 371 0.16 -18.21 19.67
CA VAL A 371 -0.44 -16.89 19.41
C VAL A 371 0.64 -15.82 19.40
N THR A 372 0.74 -15.13 18.28
CA THR A 372 1.55 -13.91 18.12
C THR A 372 0.67 -12.69 18.32
N VAL A 373 1.03 -11.82 19.25
CA VAL A 373 0.38 -10.53 19.49
C VAL A 373 0.82 -9.54 18.41
N GLY A 374 -0.11 -9.10 17.59
CA GLY A 374 0.12 -8.15 16.51
C GLY A 374 -0.28 -6.73 16.92
N VAL A 375 0.57 -5.74 16.63
CA VAL A 375 0.29 -4.33 16.97
C VAL A 375 0.75 -3.38 15.88
N TYR A 376 -0.01 -2.29 15.69
CA TYR A 376 0.39 -1.16 14.86
C TYR A 376 1.41 -0.28 15.60
N ALA A 377 2.56 -0.02 14.97
CA ALA A 377 3.41 1.11 15.30
C ALA A 377 2.92 2.32 14.50
N TYR A 378 2.00 3.07 15.10
CA TYR A 378 1.15 4.06 14.44
C TYR A 378 0.89 5.24 15.38
N VAL A 379 0.83 6.46 14.83
CA VAL A 379 0.54 7.67 15.62
C VAL A 379 1.56 7.81 16.77
N PHE A 380 1.16 7.87 18.05
CA PHE A 380 2.06 8.03 19.21
C PHE A 380 2.79 6.74 19.61
N THR A 381 2.60 5.64 18.87
CA THR A 381 3.35 4.38 19.03
C THR A 381 4.32 4.12 17.88
N SER A 382 4.53 5.10 17.00
CA SER A 382 5.38 4.94 15.81
C SER A 382 6.86 4.70 16.17
N GLU A 383 7.32 5.26 17.28
CA GLU A 383 8.69 5.19 17.76
C GLU A 383 8.99 3.79 18.33
N PRO A 384 10.07 3.12 17.89
CA PRO A 384 10.51 1.87 18.48
C PRO A 384 10.93 2.07 19.94
N PRO A 385 10.52 1.19 20.88
CA PRO A 385 10.88 1.35 22.28
C PRO A 385 12.37 1.07 22.51
N PRO A 386 13.00 1.65 23.55
CA PRO A 386 14.41 1.47 23.85
C PRO A 386 14.73 0.15 24.58
N PHE A 387 13.89 -0.88 24.41
CA PHE A 387 13.99 -2.18 25.06
C PHE A 387 13.44 -3.29 24.15
N PRO A 388 13.86 -4.55 24.31
CA PRO A 388 13.40 -5.65 23.47
C PRO A 388 11.92 -5.97 23.68
N LEU A 389 11.28 -6.41 22.60
CA LEU A 389 9.92 -6.96 22.63
C LEU A 389 9.93 -8.47 22.91
N GLU A 390 8.81 -8.97 23.44
CA GLU A 390 8.60 -10.42 23.56
C GLU A 390 8.64 -11.12 22.19
N GLN A 391 9.14 -12.36 22.14
CA GLN A 391 9.33 -13.06 20.86
C GLN A 391 8.03 -13.38 20.12
N ASN A 392 6.89 -13.38 20.82
CA ASN A 392 5.57 -13.54 20.21
C ASN A 392 4.88 -12.19 19.98
N VAL A 393 5.64 -11.10 19.77
CA VAL A 393 5.11 -9.81 19.32
C VAL A 393 5.53 -9.56 17.88
N ARG A 394 4.54 -9.20 17.05
CA ARG A 394 4.70 -8.83 15.64
C ARG A 394 4.29 -7.38 15.46
N ILE A 395 5.13 -6.63 14.76
CA ILE A 395 4.95 -5.19 14.56
C ILE A 395 4.49 -4.97 13.13
N GLU A 396 3.43 -4.19 12.99
CA GLU A 396 3.02 -3.62 11.71
C GLU A 396 3.33 -2.11 11.78
N TYR A 397 4.45 -1.73 11.18
CA TYR A 397 4.94 -0.37 11.12
C TYR A 397 4.20 0.43 10.04
N CYS A 398 3.53 1.49 10.46
CA CYS A 398 2.61 2.28 9.64
C CYS A 398 3.18 3.68 9.38
N PRO A 399 4.13 3.86 8.43
CA PRO A 399 4.59 5.19 8.03
C PRO A 399 3.45 5.94 7.30
N PHE A 400 2.69 6.73 8.04
CA PHE A 400 1.58 7.54 7.52
C PHE A 400 2.03 8.99 7.30
N VAL A 401 1.54 9.68 6.27
CA VAL A 401 2.07 11.01 5.85
C VAL A 401 3.55 10.93 5.41
N LEU A 402 3.92 9.85 4.73
CA LEU A 402 5.17 9.73 3.99
C LEU A 402 5.04 10.44 2.64
N ASN A 403 6.09 11.12 2.17
CA ASN A 403 6.12 11.57 0.78
C ASN A 403 6.31 10.37 -0.15
N GLU A 404 5.27 10.03 -0.90
CA GLU A 404 5.20 8.84 -1.76
C GLU A 404 5.92 9.02 -3.11
N LYS A 405 6.50 10.20 -3.38
CA LYS A 405 7.37 10.44 -4.54
C LYS A 405 8.81 10.01 -4.32
N THR A 406 9.28 9.98 -3.08
CA THR A 406 10.69 9.77 -2.75
C THR A 406 10.85 8.54 -1.87
N PRO A 407 11.98 7.81 -1.98
CA PRO A 407 12.23 6.68 -1.08
C PRO A 407 12.20 7.07 0.39
N ILE A 408 11.97 6.10 1.28
CA ILE A 408 11.90 6.35 2.73
C ILE A 408 13.19 6.96 3.27
N TYR A 409 14.33 6.62 2.65
CA TYR A 409 15.67 7.06 3.05
C TYR A 409 16.02 8.47 2.53
N ASP A 410 15.11 9.14 1.81
CA ASP A 410 15.24 10.57 1.55
C ASP A 410 15.07 11.34 2.86
N ILE A 411 16.21 11.73 3.45
CA ILE A 411 16.26 12.38 4.76
C ILE A 411 15.52 13.73 4.79
N GLU A 412 15.43 14.43 3.66
CA GLU A 412 14.83 15.76 3.60
C GLU A 412 13.31 15.70 3.75
N THR A 413 12.69 14.69 3.14
CA THR A 413 11.23 14.54 3.08
C THR A 413 10.70 13.49 4.06
N ASN A 414 11.46 12.41 4.28
CA ASN A 414 11.00 11.21 4.96
C ASN A 414 11.86 10.82 6.19
N GLY A 415 12.80 11.68 6.62
CA GLY A 415 13.83 11.33 7.60
C GLY A 415 13.36 10.68 8.91
N LYS A 416 12.27 11.16 9.53
CA LYS A 416 11.75 10.53 10.76
C LYS A 416 11.29 9.08 10.53
N TRP A 417 10.70 8.81 9.36
CA TRP A 417 10.22 7.47 9.01
C TRP A 417 11.38 6.53 8.68
N ASN A 418 12.43 7.04 8.04
CA ASN A 418 13.69 6.31 7.87
C ASN A 418 14.23 5.79 9.21
N ASP A 419 14.36 6.68 10.20
CA ASP A 419 14.97 6.34 11.49
C ASP A 419 14.13 5.30 12.24
N TYR A 420 12.79 5.43 12.17
CA TYR A 420 11.88 4.46 12.79
C TYR A 420 11.94 3.10 12.10
N LEU A 421 11.99 3.04 10.77
CA LEU A 421 12.16 1.78 10.05
C LEU A 421 13.46 1.06 10.48
N ILE A 422 14.59 1.78 10.50
CA ILE A 422 15.87 1.21 10.93
C ILE A 422 15.78 0.70 12.37
N GLY A 423 15.14 1.47 13.26
CA GLY A 423 14.92 1.06 14.64
C GLY A 423 14.03 -0.18 14.75
N TRP A 424 12.94 -0.26 13.98
CA TRP A 424 12.05 -1.43 13.96
C TRP A 424 12.70 -2.69 13.39
N GLY A 425 13.57 -2.55 12.39
CA GLY A 425 14.38 -3.66 11.88
C GLY A 425 15.37 -4.25 12.90
N ARG A 426 15.77 -3.44 13.90
CA ARG A 426 16.58 -3.88 15.05
C ARG A 426 15.73 -4.42 16.20
N ALA A 427 14.58 -3.81 16.46
CA ALA A 427 13.75 -4.10 17.63
C ALA A 427 12.94 -5.40 17.50
N SER A 428 12.57 -5.80 16.28
CA SER A 428 11.82 -7.03 16.04
C SER A 428 12.29 -7.76 14.78
N LYS A 429 12.23 -9.10 14.82
CA LYS A 429 12.43 -9.97 13.65
C LYS A 429 11.15 -10.13 12.82
N HIS A 430 10.02 -9.68 13.34
CA HIS A 430 8.69 -9.75 12.72
C HIS A 430 8.14 -8.33 12.57
N THR A 431 8.89 -7.49 11.88
CA THR A 431 8.44 -6.14 11.48
C THR A 431 7.91 -6.22 10.06
N GLN A 432 6.65 -5.83 9.92
CA GLN A 432 5.94 -5.65 8.66
C GLN A 432 5.77 -4.16 8.38
N VAL A 433 6.13 -3.72 7.17
CA VAL A 433 5.74 -2.38 6.71
C VAL A 433 4.31 -2.44 6.19
N ARG A 434 3.49 -1.49 6.63
CA ARG A 434 2.14 -1.25 6.15
C ARG A 434 2.08 0.12 5.49
N GLU A 435 2.08 0.12 4.16
CA GLU A 435 1.93 1.33 3.37
C GLU A 435 0.46 1.63 3.05
N TYR A 436 0.19 2.84 2.56
CA TYR A 436 -1.15 3.32 2.24
C TYR A 436 -1.33 3.57 0.74
N LEU A 437 -0.66 2.74 -0.08
CA LEU A 437 -0.51 2.91 -1.53
C LEU A 437 -1.85 3.11 -2.24
N GLY A 438 -2.90 2.36 -1.88
CA GLY A 438 -4.17 2.39 -2.61
C GLY A 438 -5.11 3.58 -2.33
N TRP A 439 -4.77 4.49 -1.42
CA TRP A 439 -5.68 5.54 -0.97
C TRP A 439 -5.82 6.73 -1.93
N ALA A 440 -4.73 7.20 -2.51
CA ALA A 440 -4.72 8.29 -3.50
C ALA A 440 -4.52 7.79 -4.95
N ASN A 441 -4.88 6.53 -5.22
CA ASN A 441 -4.69 5.88 -6.52
C ASN A 441 -5.87 6.01 -7.50
N LYS A 442 -6.79 6.94 -7.25
CA LYS A 442 -7.71 7.43 -8.30
C LYS A 442 -6.98 8.29 -9.35
N PHE A 443 -5.69 8.50 -9.18
CA PHE A 443 -4.77 9.05 -10.15
C PHE A 443 -3.53 8.13 -10.22
N PRO A 444 -2.97 7.82 -11.40
CA PRO A 444 -1.82 6.92 -11.54
C PRO A 444 -0.51 7.59 -11.11
N ARG A 445 -0.11 7.37 -9.85
CA ARG A 445 1.05 8.02 -9.22
C ARG A 445 2.39 7.31 -9.46
N SER A 446 2.45 6.28 -10.32
CA SER A 446 3.67 5.53 -10.67
C SER A 446 4.50 5.10 -9.44
N GLN A 447 3.84 4.57 -8.42
CA GLN A 447 4.44 4.32 -7.11
C GLN A 447 5.43 3.16 -7.09
N ALA A 448 5.40 2.28 -8.10
CA ALA A 448 6.25 1.10 -8.18
C ALA A 448 7.76 1.42 -8.11
N TYR A 449 8.21 2.59 -8.60
CA TYR A 449 9.62 3.01 -8.51
C TYR A 449 10.07 3.21 -7.07
N ARG A 450 9.27 3.94 -6.28
CA ARG A 450 9.55 4.11 -4.85
C ARG A 450 9.50 2.77 -4.13
N VAL A 451 8.52 1.92 -4.47
CA VAL A 451 8.38 0.60 -3.84
C VAL A 451 9.58 -0.30 -4.14
N ARG A 452 10.15 -0.26 -5.34
CA ARG A 452 11.41 -0.94 -5.67
C ARG A 452 12.53 -0.48 -4.74
N ASP A 453 12.78 0.82 -4.67
CA ASP A 453 13.88 1.39 -3.90
C ASP A 453 13.71 1.13 -2.40
N ASN A 454 12.48 1.26 -1.91
CA ASN A 454 12.12 0.94 -0.54
C ASN A 454 12.26 -0.55 -0.24
N GLY A 455 11.84 -1.44 -1.13
CA GLY A 455 11.98 -2.89 -0.95
C GLY A 455 13.45 -3.29 -0.73
N LEU A 456 14.37 -2.76 -1.53
CA LEU A 456 15.81 -2.98 -1.36
C LEU A 456 16.30 -2.45 0.00
N PHE A 457 15.86 -1.26 0.39
CA PHE A 457 16.24 -0.63 1.65
C PHE A 457 15.68 -1.40 2.87
N TYR A 458 14.41 -1.78 2.84
CA TYR A 458 13.74 -2.53 3.91
C TYR A 458 14.47 -3.86 4.17
N ILE A 459 14.79 -4.61 3.12
CA ILE A 459 15.52 -5.90 3.23
C ILE A 459 16.90 -5.70 3.85
N LYS A 460 17.64 -4.67 3.40
CA LYS A 460 18.96 -4.31 3.96
C LYS A 460 18.88 -4.03 5.47
N HIS A 461 17.76 -3.52 5.94
CA HIS A 461 17.50 -3.21 7.34
C HIS A 461 16.67 -4.27 8.08
N ASN A 462 16.69 -5.53 7.60
CA ASN A 462 16.05 -6.68 8.26
C ASN A 462 14.52 -6.58 8.35
N VAL A 463 13.89 -5.84 7.44
CA VAL A 463 12.43 -5.74 7.29
C VAL A 463 12.04 -6.41 5.97
N LYS A 464 11.41 -7.59 6.05
CA LYS A 464 11.12 -8.45 4.90
C LYS A 464 9.63 -8.72 4.69
N GLU A 465 8.78 -8.03 5.41
CA GLU A 465 7.34 -8.22 5.37
C GLU A 465 6.69 -6.94 4.89
N PHE A 466 6.00 -7.01 3.75
CA PHE A 466 5.46 -5.84 3.06
C PHE A 466 3.97 -5.97 2.90
N SER A 467 3.26 -4.87 3.13
CA SER A 467 1.87 -4.78 2.76
C SER A 467 1.46 -3.36 2.48
N ALA A 468 0.34 -3.19 1.79
CA ALA A 468 -0.31 -1.89 1.70
C ALA A 468 -1.82 -2.03 1.74
N GLU A 469 -2.50 -1.02 2.27
CA GLU A 469 -3.94 -0.88 2.07
C GLU A 469 -4.26 -0.61 0.59
N HIS A 470 -5.28 -1.31 0.09
CA HIS A 470 -5.75 -1.13 -1.29
C HIS A 470 -7.25 -1.40 -1.40
N PRO A 471 -8.00 -0.61 -2.19
CA PRO A 471 -9.42 -0.89 -2.43
C PRO A 471 -9.63 -2.13 -3.30
N LEU A 472 -10.77 -2.81 -3.10
CA LEU A 472 -11.19 -3.97 -3.90
C LEU A 472 -11.50 -3.59 -5.35
N ASP A 473 -11.36 -4.51 -6.30
CA ASP A 473 -11.75 -4.27 -7.69
C ASP A 473 -13.25 -4.57 -7.94
N SER A 474 -14.10 -4.10 -7.02
CA SER A 474 -15.56 -4.26 -7.10
C SER A 474 -16.26 -2.93 -6.80
N GLY A 475 -17.41 -2.72 -7.43
CA GLY A 475 -18.25 -1.55 -7.16
C GLY A 475 -18.85 -1.63 -5.77
N SER A 476 -18.35 -0.85 -4.82
CA SER A 476 -18.96 -0.70 -3.50
C SER A 476 -19.74 0.61 -3.38
N LYS A 477 -20.80 0.61 -2.56
CA LYS A 477 -21.65 1.77 -2.25
C LYS A 477 -21.15 2.61 -1.06
N ALA A 478 -20.17 2.16 -0.26
CA ALA A 478 -19.86 2.78 1.04
C ALA A 478 -18.59 3.67 1.08
N TYR A 479 -17.76 3.66 0.03
CA TYR A 479 -16.58 4.53 -0.13
C TYR A 479 -16.21 4.54 -1.63
N PRO A 480 -15.56 5.59 -2.18
CA PRO A 480 -15.67 5.98 -3.59
C PRO A 480 -15.29 4.85 -4.56
N PRO A 481 -15.87 4.85 -5.78
CA PRO A 481 -15.94 3.68 -6.64
C PRO A 481 -14.54 3.11 -6.92
N ALA A 482 -14.22 2.02 -6.23
CA ALA A 482 -12.92 1.38 -6.27
C ALA A 482 -12.54 0.87 -7.67
N ILE A 483 -13.54 0.64 -8.52
CA ILE A 483 -13.34 0.30 -9.93
C ILE A 483 -12.53 1.36 -10.69
N GLN A 484 -12.72 2.64 -10.38
CA GLN A 484 -11.94 3.73 -11.00
C GLN A 484 -10.47 3.62 -10.65
N THR A 485 -10.13 3.30 -9.39
CA THR A 485 -8.75 3.10 -8.95
C THR A 485 -8.07 2.00 -9.77
N TRP A 486 -8.76 0.89 -10.02
CA TRP A 486 -8.20 -0.21 -10.80
C TRP A 486 -8.16 0.06 -12.30
N ASP A 487 -9.11 0.83 -12.84
CA ASP A 487 -9.09 1.25 -14.24
C ASP A 487 -7.85 2.09 -14.54
N VAL A 488 -7.44 2.98 -13.63
CA VAL A 488 -6.35 3.93 -13.89
C VAL A 488 -5.00 3.56 -13.27
N SER A 489 -4.98 2.80 -12.18
CA SER A 489 -3.78 2.46 -11.42
C SER A 489 -3.52 0.94 -11.32
N GLY A 490 -4.25 0.12 -12.07
CA GLY A 490 -4.08 -1.35 -12.06
C GLY A 490 -2.67 -1.81 -12.41
N MET A 491 -1.98 -1.10 -13.34
CA MET A 491 -0.58 -1.37 -13.67
C MET A 491 0.33 -1.23 -12.45
N ASP A 492 0.16 -0.15 -11.67
CA ASP A 492 0.98 0.12 -10.49
C ASP A 492 0.79 -0.99 -9.44
N ALA A 493 -0.46 -1.42 -9.20
CA ALA A 493 -0.76 -2.50 -8.27
C ALA A 493 -0.08 -3.83 -8.69
N TRP A 494 -0.10 -4.15 -9.99
CA TRP A 494 0.60 -5.32 -10.53
C TRP A 494 2.11 -5.20 -10.37
N LEU A 495 2.71 -4.05 -10.72
CA LEU A 495 4.15 -3.82 -10.61
C LEU A 495 4.62 -3.89 -9.15
N ILE A 496 3.85 -3.31 -8.22
CA ILE A 496 4.11 -3.39 -6.77
C ILE A 496 4.15 -4.86 -6.31
N ALA A 497 3.22 -5.70 -6.78
CA ALA A 497 3.21 -7.12 -6.46
C ALA A 497 4.52 -7.82 -6.90
N ARG A 498 4.98 -7.53 -8.12
CA ARG A 498 6.25 -8.07 -8.64
C ARG A 498 7.46 -7.54 -7.87
N MET A 499 7.49 -6.25 -7.55
CA MET A 499 8.58 -5.63 -6.76
C MET A 499 8.66 -6.17 -5.34
N TRP A 500 7.52 -6.45 -4.70
CA TRP A 500 7.54 -7.07 -3.38
C TRP A 500 8.04 -8.50 -3.40
N TRP A 501 7.83 -9.26 -4.49
CA TRP A 501 8.45 -10.58 -4.67
C TRP A 501 9.98 -10.47 -4.74
N ASP A 502 10.49 -9.62 -5.63
CA ASP A 502 11.92 -9.35 -5.78
C ASP A 502 12.16 -7.94 -6.33
N ALA A 503 12.61 -7.04 -5.46
CA ALA A 503 12.88 -5.64 -5.78
C ALA A 503 14.19 -5.44 -6.59
N THR A 504 14.95 -6.51 -6.86
CA THR A 504 16.14 -6.46 -7.74
C THR A 504 15.80 -6.64 -9.22
N GLN A 505 14.54 -6.99 -9.53
CA GLN A 505 14.06 -7.11 -10.90
C GLN A 505 14.10 -5.77 -11.63
N ASP A 506 14.23 -5.84 -12.96
CA ASP A 506 14.14 -4.68 -13.83
C ASP A 506 12.67 -4.21 -13.95
N LEU A 507 12.38 -3.10 -13.28
CA LEU A 507 11.05 -2.50 -13.26
C LEU A 507 10.57 -2.05 -14.65
N GLU A 508 11.47 -1.55 -15.51
CA GLU A 508 11.07 -1.09 -16.84
C GLU A 508 10.67 -2.27 -17.73
N LYS A 509 11.40 -3.39 -17.65
CA LYS A 509 11.03 -4.62 -18.37
C LYS A 509 9.69 -5.17 -17.91
N LEU A 510 9.43 -5.18 -16.61
CA LEU A 510 8.12 -5.60 -16.06
C LEU A 510 6.99 -4.67 -16.51
N ARG A 511 7.25 -3.36 -16.57
CA ARG A 511 6.30 -2.39 -17.07
C ARG A 511 6.00 -2.60 -18.56
N GLU A 512 7.02 -2.82 -19.37
CA GLU A 512 6.86 -3.15 -20.78
C GLU A 512 6.10 -4.46 -20.99
N GLN A 513 6.37 -5.47 -20.16
CA GLN A 513 5.61 -6.72 -20.14
C GLN A 513 4.13 -6.47 -19.83
N TYR A 514 3.81 -5.68 -18.80
CA TYR A 514 2.43 -5.35 -18.46
C TYR A 514 1.73 -4.64 -19.64
N LEU A 515 2.36 -3.60 -20.18
CA LEU A 515 1.80 -2.83 -21.29
C LEU A 515 1.53 -3.71 -22.51
N THR A 516 2.50 -4.54 -22.88
CA THR A 516 2.41 -5.46 -24.02
C THR A 516 1.34 -6.52 -23.82
N ARG A 517 1.25 -7.16 -22.66
CA ARG A 517 0.28 -8.23 -22.42
C ARG A 517 -1.13 -7.72 -22.18
N THR A 518 -1.29 -6.61 -21.47
CA THR A 518 -2.59 -6.04 -21.11
C THR A 518 -3.21 -5.27 -22.28
N TYR A 519 -2.42 -4.44 -22.97
CA TYR A 519 -2.93 -3.53 -24.01
C TYR A 519 -2.59 -3.98 -25.44
N ARG A 520 -1.71 -4.98 -25.60
CA ARG A 520 -1.45 -5.67 -26.86
C ARG A 520 -1.11 -4.73 -28.01
N GLU A 521 -1.92 -4.67 -29.05
CA GLU A 521 -1.71 -3.86 -30.25
C GLU A 521 -1.64 -2.35 -29.91
N ALA A 522 -2.26 -1.95 -28.80
CA ALA A 522 -2.26 -0.58 -28.29
C ALA A 522 -1.12 -0.27 -27.30
N ALA A 523 -0.23 -1.21 -27.02
CA ALA A 523 0.85 -1.05 -26.06
C ALA A 523 1.75 0.18 -26.35
N PRO A 524 2.13 0.50 -27.61
CA PRO A 524 2.94 1.70 -27.89
C PRO A 524 2.27 3.00 -27.45
N GLN A 525 0.98 3.17 -27.71
CA GLN A 525 0.22 4.37 -27.34
C GLN A 525 0.00 4.43 -25.83
N MET A 526 -0.32 3.28 -25.21
CA MET A 526 -0.47 3.20 -23.75
C MET A 526 0.85 3.47 -23.01
N LYS A 527 1.99 3.06 -23.58
CA LYS A 527 3.32 3.43 -23.08
C LYS A 527 3.50 4.93 -23.03
N VAL A 528 3.22 5.64 -24.13
CA VAL A 528 3.32 7.11 -24.20
C VAL A 528 2.39 7.79 -23.19
N TYR A 529 1.16 7.30 -23.05
CA TYR A 529 0.18 7.80 -22.07
C TYR A 529 0.72 7.71 -20.63
N TYR A 530 1.13 6.52 -20.19
CA TYR A 530 1.62 6.32 -18.83
C TYR A 530 3.00 6.96 -18.59
N ASP A 531 3.89 6.98 -19.59
CA ASP A 531 5.18 7.68 -19.49
C ASP A 531 4.96 9.19 -19.28
N THR A 532 4.04 9.79 -20.05
CA THR A 532 3.71 11.21 -19.92
C THR A 532 3.19 11.55 -18.51
N LEU A 533 2.32 10.71 -17.95
CA LEU A 533 1.79 10.91 -16.59
C LEU A 533 2.86 10.71 -15.51
N ARG A 534 3.69 9.67 -15.64
CA ARG A 534 4.83 9.41 -14.75
C ARG A 534 5.79 10.61 -14.73
N ASP A 535 6.21 11.05 -15.91
CA ASP A 535 7.20 12.11 -16.04
C ASP A 535 6.64 13.44 -15.49
N SER A 536 5.36 13.74 -15.72
CA SER A 536 4.68 14.89 -15.13
C SER A 536 4.62 14.80 -13.59
N PHE A 537 4.25 13.64 -13.05
CA PHE A 537 4.19 13.40 -11.60
C PHE A 537 5.55 13.63 -10.92
N TYR A 538 6.64 13.10 -11.48
CA TYR A 538 7.98 13.23 -10.92
C TYR A 538 8.66 14.58 -11.19
N SER A 539 8.35 15.25 -12.30
CA SER A 539 8.89 16.59 -12.59
C SER A 539 8.41 17.66 -11.61
N ASN A 540 7.24 17.44 -11.01
CA ASN A 540 6.64 18.37 -10.07
C ASN A 540 7.10 18.06 -8.63
N LYS A 541 7.61 19.09 -7.95
CA LYS A 541 8.22 19.00 -6.61
C LYS A 541 7.23 18.92 -5.45
N LEU A 542 5.93 19.08 -5.69
CA LEU A 542 4.92 18.92 -4.63
C LEU A 542 5.00 17.50 -4.07
N ALA A 543 5.05 17.38 -2.74
CA ALA A 543 4.93 16.09 -2.09
C ALA A 543 3.60 15.43 -2.47
N SER A 544 3.60 14.11 -2.56
CA SER A 544 2.37 13.32 -2.69
C SER A 544 2.22 12.45 -1.46
N VAL A 545 1.03 12.39 -0.88
CA VAL A 545 0.74 11.59 0.32
C VAL A 545 -0.49 10.73 0.10
N TYR A 546 -0.68 9.72 0.96
CA TYR A 546 -1.81 8.78 0.85
C TYR A 546 -3.18 9.45 0.85
N SER A 547 -3.32 10.64 1.45
CA SER A 547 -4.56 11.41 1.55
C SER A 547 -4.74 12.43 0.44
N ASP A 548 -3.94 12.38 -0.63
CA ASP A 548 -4.12 13.29 -1.76
C ASP A 548 -5.49 13.10 -2.42
N ASP A 549 -6.14 14.22 -2.73
CA ASP A 549 -7.36 14.21 -3.54
C ASP A 549 -7.01 14.23 -5.04
N MET A 550 -7.83 13.52 -5.82
CA MET A 550 -7.69 13.34 -7.25
C MET A 550 -7.69 14.68 -8.01
N LEU A 551 -8.56 15.63 -7.66
CA LEU A 551 -8.66 16.92 -8.36
C LEU A 551 -7.37 17.77 -8.30
N PRO A 552 -6.78 18.00 -7.11
CA PRO A 552 -5.46 18.62 -7.02
C PRO A 552 -4.38 17.94 -7.88
N LEU A 553 -4.35 16.61 -7.93
CA LEU A 553 -3.36 15.86 -8.72
C LEU A 553 -3.59 16.07 -10.23
N ILE A 554 -4.85 16.01 -10.71
CA ILE A 554 -5.20 16.31 -12.10
C ILE A 554 -4.78 17.73 -12.47
N SER A 555 -5.10 18.72 -11.61
CA SER A 555 -4.72 20.11 -11.85
C SER A 555 -3.19 20.26 -11.95
N ALA A 556 -2.46 19.68 -11.00
CA ALA A 556 -1.01 19.81 -10.91
C ALA A 556 -0.25 19.09 -12.03
N TYR A 557 -0.71 17.92 -12.45
CA TYR A 557 0.04 17.01 -13.33
C TYR A 557 -0.54 16.85 -14.73
N ILE A 558 -1.76 17.32 -14.99
CA ILE A 558 -2.37 17.26 -16.33
C ILE A 558 -2.69 18.67 -16.84
N MET A 559 -3.51 19.43 -16.09
CA MET A 559 -4.06 20.69 -16.60
C MET A 559 -3.02 21.81 -16.65
N LYS A 560 -2.27 22.06 -15.56
CA LYS A 560 -1.24 23.11 -15.53
C LYS A 560 -0.13 22.89 -16.57
N PRO A 561 0.36 21.64 -16.79
CA PRO A 561 1.33 21.38 -17.85
C PRO A 561 0.72 21.32 -19.27
N GLY A 562 -0.61 21.43 -19.43
CA GLY A 562 -1.28 21.40 -20.73
C GLY A 562 -1.25 20.02 -21.42
N LEU A 563 -1.31 18.93 -20.65
CA LEU A 563 -1.15 17.56 -21.16
C LEU A 563 -2.48 16.88 -21.54
N ASP A 564 -3.63 17.47 -21.23
CA ASP A 564 -4.96 16.87 -21.43
C ASP A 564 -5.20 16.47 -22.90
N GLY A 565 -4.89 17.36 -23.85
CA GLY A 565 -5.04 17.06 -25.28
C GLY A 565 -4.14 15.93 -25.76
N LYS A 566 -2.87 15.92 -25.33
CA LYS A 566 -1.90 14.86 -25.66
C LYS A 566 -2.35 13.51 -25.11
N LEU A 567 -2.73 13.47 -23.83
CA LEU A 567 -3.17 12.24 -23.17
C LEU A 567 -4.45 11.69 -23.80
N ARG A 568 -5.40 12.56 -24.15
CA ARG A 568 -6.63 12.17 -24.86
C ARG A 568 -6.32 11.56 -26.22
N SER A 569 -5.51 12.22 -27.05
CA SER A 569 -5.11 11.72 -28.36
C SER A 569 -4.43 10.35 -28.25
N CYS A 570 -3.56 10.16 -27.25
CA CYS A 570 -2.90 8.88 -27.03
C CYS A 570 -3.93 7.76 -26.78
N LEU A 571 -4.92 7.99 -25.91
CA LEU A 571 -5.94 6.98 -25.60
C LEU A 571 -6.91 6.73 -26.76
N GLU A 572 -7.26 7.76 -27.53
CA GLU A 572 -8.07 7.60 -28.75
C GLU A 572 -7.35 6.76 -29.81
N ASP A 573 -6.06 6.99 -30.01
CA ASP A 573 -5.26 6.19 -30.94
C ASP A 573 -5.02 4.77 -30.41
N ALA A 574 -4.85 4.60 -29.10
CA ALA A 574 -4.82 3.28 -28.47
C ALA A 574 -6.13 2.53 -28.70
N LEU A 575 -7.28 3.21 -28.58
CA LEU A 575 -8.59 2.61 -28.81
C LEU A 575 -8.80 2.20 -30.28
N LYS A 576 -8.23 2.93 -31.24
CA LYS A 576 -8.23 2.54 -32.65
C LYS A 576 -7.36 1.32 -32.91
N ALA A 577 -6.20 1.23 -32.24
CA ALA A 577 -5.25 0.13 -32.39
C ALA A 577 -5.70 -1.17 -31.71
N ALA A 578 -6.42 -1.08 -30.57
CA ALA A 578 -6.77 -2.25 -29.77
C ALA A 578 -7.73 -3.20 -30.48
N MET A 579 -7.29 -4.44 -30.72
CA MET A 579 -8.11 -5.48 -31.34
C MET A 579 -8.74 -6.40 -30.30
N HIS A 580 -8.02 -6.73 -29.23
CA HIS A 580 -8.52 -7.61 -28.19
C HIS A 580 -9.63 -6.94 -27.37
N PRO A 581 -10.80 -7.59 -27.17
CA PRO A 581 -11.99 -6.94 -26.60
C PRO A 581 -11.77 -6.42 -25.18
N LYS A 582 -11.07 -7.17 -24.32
CA LYS A 582 -10.79 -6.71 -22.95
C LYS A 582 -9.80 -5.55 -22.93
N SER A 583 -8.80 -5.55 -23.80
CA SER A 583 -7.80 -4.49 -23.91
C SER A 583 -8.47 -3.20 -24.37
N ARG A 584 -9.37 -3.29 -25.36
CA ARG A 584 -10.21 -2.19 -25.84
C ARG A 584 -11.09 -1.61 -24.73
N GLU A 585 -11.76 -2.45 -23.94
CA GLU A 585 -12.60 -2.02 -22.81
C GLU A 585 -11.79 -1.30 -21.72
N LEU A 586 -10.62 -1.83 -21.35
CA LEU A 586 -9.73 -1.17 -20.38
C LEU A 586 -9.31 0.24 -20.85
N ILE A 587 -8.98 0.39 -22.12
CA ILE A 587 -8.62 1.69 -22.73
C ILE A 587 -9.83 2.63 -22.77
N ALA A 588 -11.01 2.13 -23.14
CA ALA A 588 -12.23 2.93 -23.19
C ALA A 588 -12.60 3.51 -21.81
N ARG A 589 -12.46 2.71 -20.75
CA ARG A 589 -12.65 3.17 -19.37
C ARG A 589 -11.63 4.24 -18.97
N GLN A 590 -10.36 4.04 -19.30
CA GLN A 590 -9.31 5.03 -19.06
C GLN A 590 -9.61 6.36 -19.76
N LEU A 591 -10.05 6.32 -21.02
CA LEU A 591 -10.43 7.51 -21.79
C LEU A 591 -11.63 8.23 -21.18
N LYS A 592 -12.64 7.47 -20.73
CA LYS A 592 -13.78 8.03 -20.01
C LYS A 592 -13.32 8.77 -18.75
N HIS A 593 -12.51 8.13 -17.91
CA HIS A 593 -12.01 8.75 -16.67
C HIS A 593 -11.20 10.01 -16.96
N LEU A 594 -10.33 10.01 -17.98
CA LEU A 594 -9.59 11.20 -18.38
C LEU A 594 -10.51 12.35 -18.79
N ASN A 595 -11.57 12.05 -19.55
CA ASN A 595 -12.54 13.08 -19.96
C ASN A 595 -13.30 13.65 -18.76
N ASP A 596 -13.77 12.79 -17.86
CA ASP A 596 -14.42 13.19 -16.61
C ASP A 596 -13.48 14.07 -15.76
N TRP A 597 -12.21 13.67 -15.64
CA TRP A 597 -11.18 14.44 -14.91
C TRP A 597 -10.99 15.85 -15.48
N VAL A 598 -10.86 15.97 -16.80
CA VAL A 598 -10.67 17.26 -17.47
C VAL A 598 -11.90 18.14 -17.30
N GLU A 599 -13.10 17.59 -17.38
CA GLU A 599 -14.33 18.34 -17.13
C GLU A 599 -14.42 18.82 -15.68
N MET A 600 -14.20 17.93 -14.71
CA MET A 600 -14.22 18.29 -13.30
C MET A 600 -13.18 19.36 -12.98
N ALA A 601 -11.96 19.25 -13.51
CA ALA A 601 -10.89 20.22 -13.27
C ALA A 601 -11.16 21.59 -13.92
N LYS A 602 -11.85 21.64 -15.07
CA LYS A 602 -12.29 22.91 -15.70
C LYS A 602 -13.37 23.62 -14.89
N ASN A 603 -14.21 22.86 -14.19
CA ASN A 603 -15.30 23.37 -13.37
C ASN A 603 -14.90 23.63 -11.90
N ASP A 604 -13.67 23.30 -11.53
CA ASP A 604 -13.17 23.45 -10.17
C ASP A 604 -12.87 24.91 -9.83
N LYS A 605 -13.61 25.45 -8.86
CA LYS A 605 -13.48 26.83 -8.37
C LYS A 605 -12.64 26.93 -7.10
N THR A 606 -12.06 25.83 -6.63
CA THR A 606 -11.33 25.77 -5.36
C THR A 606 -9.98 26.48 -5.47
N VAL A 607 -9.80 27.54 -4.69
CA VAL A 607 -8.49 28.20 -4.53
C VAL A 607 -7.56 27.29 -3.75
N ARG A 608 -6.35 27.06 -4.28
CA ARG A 608 -5.33 26.22 -3.64
C ARG A 608 -4.00 26.97 -3.55
N ALA A 609 -3.40 26.95 -2.37
CA ALA A 609 -2.09 27.53 -2.11
C ALA A 609 -1.15 26.49 -1.51
N THR A 610 0.11 26.47 -1.97
CA THR A 610 1.16 25.70 -1.31
C THR A 610 1.62 26.47 -0.08
N VAL A 611 1.48 25.86 1.10
CA VAL A 611 1.87 26.47 2.38
C VAL A 611 3.28 25.96 2.73
N PRO A 612 4.33 26.79 2.70
CA PRO A 612 5.70 26.31 2.93
C PRO A 612 6.05 26.17 4.40
N VAL A 613 6.99 25.25 4.67
CA VAL A 613 7.64 25.09 5.98
C VAL A 613 8.62 26.25 6.21
N VAL A 614 8.53 26.89 7.38
CA VAL A 614 9.55 27.79 7.91
C VAL A 614 10.53 26.97 8.73
N LYS A 615 11.82 27.02 8.37
CA LYS A 615 12.89 26.29 9.09
C LYS A 615 13.71 27.25 9.95
N GLY A 616 14.03 26.84 11.17
CA GLY A 616 15.00 27.53 12.03
C GLY A 616 14.51 28.82 12.68
N MET A 617 13.19 29.04 12.74
CA MET A 617 12.57 30.12 13.51
C MET A 617 11.66 29.53 14.58
N LYS A 618 11.61 30.17 15.74
CA LYS A 618 10.67 29.82 16.82
C LYS A 618 9.31 30.46 16.55
N GLU A 619 8.25 29.86 17.10
CA GLU A 619 6.88 30.41 17.06
C GLU A 619 6.83 31.90 17.44
N SER A 620 7.48 32.27 18.55
CA SER A 620 7.51 33.66 19.02
C SER A 620 8.14 34.63 18.03
N GLU A 621 9.10 34.18 17.22
CA GLU A 621 9.75 34.99 16.20
C GLU A 621 8.84 35.16 14.99
N ILE A 622 8.16 34.09 14.57
CA ILE A 622 7.18 34.13 13.47
C ILE A 622 6.01 35.06 13.83
N MET A 623 5.48 34.96 15.04
CA MET A 623 4.36 35.80 15.50
C MET A 623 4.72 37.30 15.59
N GLN A 624 6.01 37.66 15.67
CA GLN A 624 6.47 39.06 15.69
C GLN A 624 6.88 39.59 14.31
N SER A 625 6.73 38.78 13.26
CA SER A 625 7.38 39.00 11.95
C SER A 625 6.47 39.57 10.85
N PHE A 626 5.30 40.14 11.20
CA PHE A 626 4.28 40.58 10.24
C PHE A 626 4.77 41.59 9.18
N GLY A 627 5.82 42.38 9.47
CA GLY A 627 6.47 43.28 8.51
C GLY A 627 7.69 42.71 7.79
N SER A 628 8.03 41.44 8.01
CA SER A 628 9.26 40.82 7.52
C SER A 628 9.09 40.11 6.17
N LYS A 629 10.21 39.91 5.47
CA LYS A 629 10.26 39.21 4.18
C LYS A 629 9.92 37.72 4.26
N ILE A 630 9.74 37.13 5.44
CA ILE A 630 9.41 35.70 5.53
C ILE A 630 8.07 35.40 4.84
N TRP A 631 7.14 36.36 4.90
CA TRP A 631 5.82 36.25 4.28
C TRP A 631 5.86 36.40 2.77
N ASP A 632 6.96 36.87 2.17
CA ASP A 632 7.10 37.00 0.71
C ASP A 632 7.07 35.64 0.00
N ASN A 633 7.49 34.58 0.70
CA ASN A 633 7.47 33.21 0.19
C ASN A 633 6.26 32.40 0.69
N ALA A 634 5.35 33.00 1.45
CA ALA A 634 4.20 32.30 2.03
C ALA A 634 3.17 31.89 0.97
N GLY A 635 2.39 30.84 1.27
CA GLY A 635 1.27 30.44 0.43
C GLY A 635 0.18 31.51 0.46
N ALA A 636 -0.19 32.07 -0.69
CA ALA A 636 -1.16 33.16 -0.75
C ALA A 636 -2.51 32.71 -1.32
N THR A 637 -3.60 33.22 -0.76
CA THR A 637 -4.96 32.98 -1.27
C THR A 637 -5.29 33.80 -2.51
N GLY A 638 -4.52 34.86 -2.79
CA GLY A 638 -4.96 35.94 -3.67
C GLY A 638 -6.04 36.82 -3.02
N ASP A 639 -6.61 37.72 -3.80
CA ASP A 639 -7.69 38.61 -3.37
C ASP A 639 -8.97 37.82 -3.12
N PHE A 640 -9.62 38.07 -1.99
CA PHE A 640 -10.93 37.50 -1.68
C PHE A 640 -12.01 38.01 -2.62
N VAL A 641 -13.00 37.15 -2.88
CA VAL A 641 -14.14 37.39 -3.77
C VAL A 641 -15.45 37.35 -2.97
N VAL A 642 -16.50 37.92 -3.54
CA VAL A 642 -17.85 37.85 -2.96
C VAL A 642 -18.34 36.40 -2.98
N ALA A 643 -18.66 35.86 -1.82
CA ALA A 643 -19.04 34.45 -1.64
C ALA A 643 -20.56 34.20 -1.57
N ASP A 644 -21.38 35.25 -1.60
CA ASP A 644 -22.85 35.11 -1.60
C ASP A 644 -23.34 34.43 -2.88
N GLN A 645 -24.59 33.95 -2.90
CA GLN A 645 -25.21 33.36 -4.10
C GLN A 645 -25.89 34.43 -4.98
N GLY A 646 -25.48 35.69 -4.84
CA GLY A 646 -26.04 36.83 -5.54
C GLY A 646 -25.43 37.06 -6.92
N PRO A 647 -25.87 38.12 -7.63
CA PRO A 647 -25.35 38.48 -8.95
C PRO A 647 -23.87 38.88 -8.96
N ASP A 648 -23.27 39.10 -7.79
CA ASP A 648 -21.87 39.45 -7.61
C ASP A 648 -20.99 38.27 -7.16
N HIS A 649 -21.54 37.06 -7.03
CA HIS A 649 -20.79 35.85 -6.69
C HIS A 649 -19.52 35.69 -7.53
N GLY A 650 -18.38 35.52 -6.87
CA GLY A 650 -17.06 35.34 -7.51
C GLY A 650 -16.43 36.62 -8.05
N LYS A 651 -17.10 37.77 -7.99
CA LYS A 651 -16.49 39.08 -8.33
C LYS A 651 -15.58 39.54 -7.20
N LYS A 652 -14.67 40.48 -7.52
CA LYS A 652 -13.77 41.09 -6.53
C LYS A 652 -14.57 41.67 -5.37
N ALA A 653 -14.14 41.38 -4.15
CA ALA A 653 -14.72 41.99 -2.96
C ALA A 653 -14.59 43.52 -3.02
N LYS A 654 -15.58 44.23 -2.46
CA LYS A 654 -15.60 45.70 -2.38
C LYS A 654 -14.32 46.26 -1.73
N PHE A 655 -13.82 45.54 -0.72
CA PHE A 655 -12.57 45.83 -0.04
C PHE A 655 -11.61 44.68 -0.28
N ARG A 656 -10.38 45.01 -0.66
CA ARG A 656 -9.35 44.01 -0.91
C ARG A 656 -8.95 43.38 0.41
N SER A 657 -8.97 42.04 0.47
CA SER A 657 -8.42 41.28 1.58
C SER A 657 -7.69 40.06 1.03
N THR A 658 -6.59 39.67 1.67
CA THR A 658 -5.78 38.51 1.30
C THR A 658 -5.35 37.76 2.54
N ALA A 659 -5.01 36.48 2.40
CA ALA A 659 -4.34 35.71 3.44
C ALA A 659 -3.05 35.08 2.90
N ARG A 660 -2.05 34.98 3.77
CA ARG A 660 -0.78 34.30 3.56
C ARG A 660 -0.59 33.24 4.63
N LEU A 661 -0.07 32.08 4.27
CA LEU A 661 0.03 30.93 5.15
C LEU A 661 1.46 30.38 5.17
N LEU A 662 1.92 30.00 6.36
CA LEU A 662 3.20 29.34 6.64
C LEU A 662 2.97 28.26 7.71
N HIS A 663 3.88 27.28 7.86
CA HIS A 663 3.83 26.35 8.98
C HIS A 663 5.23 25.93 9.44
N ASP A 664 5.39 25.46 10.68
CA ASP A 664 6.66 24.92 11.19
C ASP A 664 6.62 23.39 11.40
N ARG A 665 5.52 22.75 10.98
CA ARG A 665 5.12 21.34 11.17
C ARG A 665 4.41 21.03 12.48
N GLU A 666 4.36 21.97 13.42
CA GLU A 666 3.58 21.89 14.66
C GLU A 666 2.38 22.86 14.61
N ASN A 667 2.63 24.08 14.12
CA ASN A 667 1.68 25.18 14.04
C ASN A 667 1.44 25.59 12.58
N LEU A 668 0.20 25.97 12.28
CA LEU A 668 -0.18 26.67 11.05
C LEU A 668 -0.32 28.16 11.36
N TYR A 669 0.45 28.99 10.66
CA TYR A 669 0.43 30.44 10.78
C TYR A 669 -0.34 31.03 9.61
N ILE A 670 -1.32 31.89 9.92
CA ILE A 670 -2.15 32.57 8.91
C ILE A 670 -2.05 34.08 9.14
N TYR A 671 -1.55 34.79 8.13
CA TYR A 671 -1.45 36.23 8.11
C TYR A 671 -2.50 36.82 7.19
N PHE A 672 -3.46 37.55 7.75
CA PHE A 672 -4.47 38.28 7.00
C PHE A 672 -4.02 39.73 6.75
N GLN A 673 -4.21 40.19 5.52
CA GLN A 673 -4.06 41.59 5.14
C GLN A 673 -5.41 42.11 4.66
N CYS A 674 -6.03 42.96 5.46
CA CYS A 674 -7.32 43.59 5.19
C CYS A 674 -7.10 45.05 4.80
N PHE A 675 -7.71 45.51 3.69
CA PHE A 675 -7.57 46.89 3.23
C PHE A 675 -8.89 47.63 3.42
N THR A 676 -8.82 48.86 3.94
CA THR A 676 -9.93 49.82 3.93
C THR A 676 -9.48 51.13 3.27
N PRO A 677 -10.36 51.84 2.53
CA PRO A 677 -10.03 53.14 1.94
C PRO A 677 -9.64 54.21 2.98
N ASP A 678 -10.16 54.09 4.20
CA ASP A 678 -9.83 54.99 5.31
C ASP A 678 -9.81 54.20 6.63
N MET A 679 -8.62 54.08 7.22
CA MET A 679 -8.40 53.39 8.50
C MET A 679 -9.19 54.02 9.66
N LYS A 680 -9.62 55.28 9.54
CA LYS A 680 -10.46 55.95 10.56
C LYS A 680 -11.88 55.40 10.63
N ASN A 681 -12.35 54.75 9.57
CA ASN A 681 -13.71 54.21 9.46
C ASN A 681 -13.82 52.74 9.85
N LEU A 682 -12.71 52.15 10.30
CA LEU A 682 -12.65 50.73 10.66
C LEU A 682 -13.45 50.51 11.95
N ALA A 683 -14.48 49.68 11.87
CA ALA A 683 -15.39 49.46 12.99
C ALA A 683 -14.76 48.48 13.98
N VAL A 684 -14.17 49.00 15.07
CA VAL A 684 -13.51 48.17 16.09
C VAL A 684 -14.48 47.85 17.24
N SER A 685 -14.60 46.58 17.55
CA SER A 685 -15.26 46.05 18.74
C SER A 685 -14.46 46.41 20.00
N LYS A 686 -15.11 47.05 20.99
CA LYS A 686 -14.53 47.19 22.33
C LYS A 686 -14.34 45.80 22.93
N THR A 687 -13.08 45.39 23.17
CA THR A 687 -12.76 44.13 23.85
C THR A 687 -13.48 44.07 25.20
N LYS A 688 -14.42 43.13 25.34
CA LYS A 688 -14.97 42.74 26.65
C LYS A 688 -14.01 41.79 27.35
N ASP A 689 -14.25 41.58 28.63
CA ASP A 689 -13.47 40.70 29.52
C ASP A 689 -13.01 39.40 28.80
N ARG A 690 -11.71 39.13 28.82
CA ARG A 690 -11.07 37.99 28.13
C ARG A 690 -11.44 36.64 28.77
N SER A 691 -12.22 36.65 29.85
CA SER A 691 -12.73 35.45 30.52
C SER A 691 -13.90 34.76 29.79
N VAL A 692 -14.52 35.42 28.79
CA VAL A 692 -15.67 34.88 28.05
C VAL A 692 -15.47 35.05 26.54
N GLU A 693 -15.56 33.95 25.77
CA GLU A 693 -15.55 33.98 24.31
C GLU A 693 -16.75 34.79 23.78
N SER A 694 -16.50 35.73 22.87
CA SER A 694 -17.56 36.54 22.26
C SER A 694 -17.29 36.76 20.77
N ILE A 695 -18.37 36.74 19.98
CA ILE A 695 -18.31 37.03 18.55
C ILE A 695 -18.08 38.54 18.36
N PRO A 696 -16.99 38.97 17.69
CA PRO A 696 -16.78 40.38 17.40
C PRO A 696 -17.93 40.91 16.53
N ARG A 697 -18.28 42.19 16.66
CA ARG A 697 -19.41 42.83 15.93
C ARG A 697 -18.97 43.88 14.90
N GLY A 698 -17.66 44.09 14.75
CA GLY A 698 -17.03 45.08 13.88
C GLY A 698 -16.75 44.56 12.47
N ASP A 699 -15.71 45.10 11.83
CA ASP A 699 -15.17 44.53 10.59
C ASP A 699 -14.47 43.20 10.91
N ILE A 700 -15.15 42.09 10.63
CA ILE A 700 -14.71 40.75 11.08
C ILE A 700 -14.03 40.00 9.94
N MET A 701 -12.96 39.29 10.30
CA MET A 701 -12.45 38.19 9.50
C MET A 701 -12.87 36.88 10.16
N GLU A 702 -13.37 35.97 9.34
CA GLU A 702 -13.79 34.65 9.75
C GLU A 702 -13.11 33.60 8.87
N PHE A 703 -12.61 32.55 9.50
CA PHE A 703 -12.16 31.37 8.78
C PHE A 703 -12.48 30.10 9.54
N PHE A 704 -12.65 29.03 8.77
CA PHE A 704 -13.00 27.72 9.28
C PHE A 704 -11.86 26.76 8.98
N LEU A 705 -11.40 26.04 10.00
CA LEU A 705 -10.53 24.87 9.84
C LEU A 705 -11.36 23.62 10.02
N GLY A 706 -11.70 22.98 8.91
CA GLY A 706 -12.47 21.73 8.89
C GLY A 706 -11.55 20.51 8.85
N HIS A 707 -11.84 19.52 9.67
CA HIS A 707 -11.24 18.19 9.54
C HIS A 707 -12.07 17.36 8.54
N ALA A 708 -11.52 17.16 7.34
CA ALA A 708 -12.24 16.58 6.20
C ALA A 708 -12.86 15.19 6.46
N SER A 709 -12.31 14.41 7.40
CA SER A 709 -12.77 13.03 7.64
C SER A 709 -13.95 12.90 8.61
N ASN A 710 -14.19 13.88 9.48
CA ASN A 710 -15.21 13.78 10.53
C ASN A 710 -16.18 14.99 10.56
N GLY A 711 -15.95 16.00 9.72
CA GLY A 711 -16.81 17.17 9.60
C GLY A 711 -16.76 18.12 10.80
N VAL A 712 -15.90 17.87 11.79
CA VAL A 712 -15.63 18.82 12.86
C VAL A 712 -14.90 20.00 12.24
N TYR A 713 -15.41 21.20 12.50
CA TYR A 713 -14.75 22.43 12.11
C TYR A 713 -14.51 23.31 13.34
N TYR A 714 -13.40 24.02 13.28
CA TYR A 714 -13.06 25.10 14.19
C TYR A 714 -13.33 26.40 13.47
N GLN A 715 -14.14 27.26 14.08
CA GLN A 715 -14.45 28.59 13.58
C GLN A 715 -13.58 29.59 14.33
N PHE A 716 -12.83 30.37 13.59
CA PHE A 716 -12.01 31.44 14.12
C PHE A 716 -12.57 32.76 13.63
N MET A 717 -12.82 33.68 14.55
CA MET A 717 -13.28 35.03 14.26
C MET A 717 -12.38 36.02 14.98
N PHE A 718 -11.96 37.06 14.26
CA PHE A 718 -11.27 38.17 14.88
C PHE A 718 -11.69 39.49 14.23
N ASP A 719 -11.54 40.57 14.99
CA ASP A 719 -11.77 41.92 14.51
C ASP A 719 -10.55 42.34 13.67
N ALA A 720 -10.75 42.71 12.41
CA ALA A 720 -9.68 43.13 11.52
C ALA A 720 -9.06 44.48 11.94
N GLY A 721 -9.68 45.18 12.88
CA GLY A 721 -9.27 46.48 13.39
C GLY A 721 -8.45 46.48 14.67
N ASN A 722 -8.24 45.33 15.31
CA ASN A 722 -7.67 45.24 16.66
C ASN A 722 -6.48 44.30 16.77
#